data_AF-A0A3M1NJW0-F1
#
_entry.id   AF-A0A3M1NJW0-F1
#
_cell.length_a   1.000
_cell.length_b   1.000
_cell.length_c   1.000
_cell.angle_alpha   90.00
_cell.angle_beta   90.00
_cell.angle_gamma   90.00
#
_symmetry.space_group_name_H-M   'P 1'
#
loop_
_entity.id
_entity.type
_entity.pdbx_description
1 polymer ?
#
loop_
_entity_poly.entity_id
_entity_poly.type
_entity_poly.pdbx_seq_one_letter_code
_entity_poly.pdbx_strand_id
1 'polypeptide(L)'
;MRANYLKLTAVFIAALVVSIPFYSSYVFALIQKNSISGQNKIDGYRMRDDFTIINITSSTDNIRVEGDLFNFFNCTMINTSLYDCVYSKWSSLGPGISSYKVSLYSGSEPTGESEILNISVDALPPAINTFNIVDLDDNLQLEYELLDYAFDSTIGKCSGLSKVELVDEEERVLHSLDINQSAPYCGYYNLLTIPNPVPLGSAAEKEFCLRAYDMLYSDYSIDRLDHFNESCITMMIDRKNPLVNCDLHFTKNGVEVESVSTTGSYNEINDVRIDVEIIDDNLTGVSADFSELTTDPMLKSVYSNIQWPGSTMADCANTNNQWNCSYYPVQLDLISDTVNLTIIATDNDGNVANVTCYKTFNVDNDAPVTTFVGSEKVDEAGVSYVNKGLNNIIATFDEDTGFYNNNVFFDVHSLNSVLTMPRRAFKCELNNTWKCVLPVNVVSDNEGMPHFVALAFPSADDLGNAVTPLSNNLILDSVKPEVNNVSLSTPCVTSSEILQMVFNITEETSGVKSINVNASKISTYPGLFEGNCSKVSSSLWQCTVEINYITSSPVQADVPVFIIDYAGNVNNYNVSVEVCRADPNTTPNFVSASFTVIPDEIDRRLASYYEVPVIVFLNISLDSGRAEIINLEHDNCRAIYNYLDPEQDPYFVSDIDLNHPIMELKLFLDEEALAEDYFTIDCNLSMKMRSGNTVFLNPEVERLVRNVSLVDWPLGAADESMGEKINAVKKELQDLDKEIEKKQKKYDFLEKMESFARFFINLLTPFYVGKAVLWGLFLGAWLVCTVFGCTGFIDKVWKPVCNYSDIIYKIVNGFIWTPGMNIIGVGWLFKWAVMFYNCALCDYESHLGIILDKVGVEPKTAYTIGGAVGGAVSGEYFFGTLGGVGGAALGGSSGYVEARYDPSKSLKVAKTCMCVPGVLYGLKKQRQIDCLYLKCL
;
A
#
# COMPACT_ATOMS: atom_id res chain seq x y z
N MET A 1 56.62 151.00 -27.12
CA MET A 1 57.06 150.52 -25.78
C MET A 1 55.97 149.81 -24.96
N ARG A 2 54.70 150.26 -24.96
CA ARG A 2 53.61 149.63 -24.17
C ARG A 2 53.25 148.17 -24.57
N ALA A 3 53.42 147.78 -25.84
CA ALA A 3 53.07 146.44 -26.32
C ALA A 3 54.06 145.33 -25.90
N ASN A 4 55.35 145.67 -25.73
CA ASN A 4 56.36 144.67 -25.34
C ASN A 4 56.32 144.36 -23.85
N TYR A 5 55.89 145.31 -23.01
CA TYR A 5 55.73 145.08 -21.57
C TYR A 5 54.58 144.11 -21.28
N LEU A 6 53.43 144.28 -21.95
CA LEU A 6 52.28 143.36 -21.81
C LEU A 6 52.59 141.93 -22.27
N LYS A 7 53.40 141.75 -23.32
CA LYS A 7 53.86 140.42 -23.76
C LYS A 7 54.78 139.75 -22.72
N LEU A 8 55.69 140.51 -22.11
CA LEU A 8 56.57 139.96 -21.07
C LEU A 8 55.79 139.57 -19.81
N THR A 9 54.81 140.39 -19.39
CA THR A 9 53.95 140.07 -18.23
C THR A 9 53.05 138.88 -18.50
N ALA A 10 52.49 138.75 -19.71
CA ALA A 10 51.66 137.60 -20.09
C ALA A 10 52.45 136.30 -20.13
N VAL A 11 53.68 136.31 -20.65
CA VAL A 11 54.57 135.13 -20.65
C VAL A 11 54.99 134.75 -19.22
N PHE A 12 55.27 135.73 -18.36
CA PHE A 12 55.61 135.46 -16.96
C PHE A 12 54.42 134.88 -16.16
N ILE A 13 53.21 135.41 -16.35
CA ILE A 13 52.00 134.87 -15.71
C ILE A 13 51.68 133.46 -16.25
N ALA A 14 51.82 133.22 -17.56
CA ALA A 14 51.63 131.88 -18.13
C ALA A 14 52.66 130.87 -17.58
N ALA A 15 53.93 131.28 -17.45
CA ALA A 15 54.96 130.44 -16.83
C ALA A 15 54.65 130.16 -15.34
N LEU A 16 54.11 131.12 -14.60
CA LEU A 16 53.71 130.94 -13.20
C LEU A 16 52.50 130.00 -13.05
N VAL A 17 51.48 130.16 -13.91
CA VAL A 17 50.25 129.33 -13.89
C VAL A 17 50.53 127.89 -14.31
N VAL A 18 51.51 127.65 -15.19
CA VAL A 18 51.92 126.30 -15.59
C VAL A 18 52.87 125.67 -14.56
N SER A 19 53.75 126.43 -13.91
CA SER A 19 54.72 125.86 -12.96
C SER A 19 54.12 125.51 -11.59
N ILE A 20 53.07 126.19 -11.13
CA ILE A 20 52.47 125.93 -9.82
C ILE A 20 51.83 124.52 -9.71
N PRO A 21 51.04 124.01 -10.69
CA PRO A 21 50.49 122.64 -10.64
C PRO A 21 51.55 121.53 -10.74
N PHE A 22 52.63 121.78 -11.48
CA PHE A 22 53.75 120.83 -11.64
C PHE A 22 54.62 120.73 -10.38
N TYR A 23 54.75 121.82 -9.61
CA TYR A 23 55.41 121.75 -8.30
C TYR A 23 54.51 121.14 -7.22
N SER A 24 53.19 121.33 -7.27
CA SER A 24 52.28 120.71 -6.29
C SER A 24 52.10 119.20 -6.47
N SER A 25 52.40 118.63 -7.65
CA SER A 25 52.31 117.18 -7.89
C SER A 25 53.60 116.41 -7.54
N TYR A 26 54.71 117.10 -7.27
CA TYR A 26 56.00 116.48 -6.86
C TYR A 26 56.22 116.45 -5.34
N VAL A 27 55.26 116.95 -4.54
CA VAL A 27 55.31 117.02 -3.07
C VAL A 27 54.10 116.30 -2.43
N PHE A 28 53.47 115.35 -3.14
CA PHE A 28 52.61 114.37 -2.48
C PHE A 28 53.47 113.17 -2.15
N ALA A 29 53.59 112.86 -0.86
CA ALA A 29 54.36 111.70 -0.48
C ALA A 29 53.47 110.46 -0.72
N LEU A 30 54.03 109.49 -1.42
CA LEU A 30 53.27 108.33 -1.87
C LEU A 30 53.38 107.27 -0.78
N ILE A 31 52.23 106.83 -0.24
CA ILE A 31 52.07 105.50 0.35
C ILE A 31 51.11 104.75 -0.56
N GLN A 32 51.58 103.67 -1.18
CA GLN A 32 50.74 102.79 -1.99
C GLN A 32 50.70 101.40 -1.37
N LYS A 33 49.50 100.92 -1.03
CA LYS A 33 49.29 99.54 -0.59
C LYS A 33 49.71 98.58 -1.72
N ASN A 34 50.64 97.66 -1.42
CA ASN A 34 50.90 96.51 -2.29
C ASN A 34 50.06 95.31 -1.79
N SER A 35 50.24 94.89 -0.54
CA SER A 35 49.45 93.82 0.09
C SER A 35 49.48 93.90 1.62
N ILE A 36 48.48 93.32 2.27
CA ILE A 36 48.47 93.07 3.72
C ILE A 36 47.98 91.64 3.96
N SER A 37 48.83 90.75 4.47
CA SER A 37 48.54 89.32 4.54
C SER A 37 49.09 88.67 5.82
N GLY A 38 48.71 87.43 6.04
CA GLY A 38 49.34 86.49 6.97
C GLY A 38 50.67 85.95 6.47
N GLN A 39 51.23 84.97 7.20
CA GLN A 39 52.40 84.19 6.80
C GLN A 39 52.17 83.44 5.47
N ASN A 40 50.93 83.03 5.20
CA ASN A 40 50.53 82.33 3.97
C ASN A 40 50.36 83.24 2.75
N LYS A 41 50.59 84.55 2.90
CA LYS A 41 50.60 85.53 1.81
C LYS A 41 49.26 85.67 1.05
N ILE A 42 48.14 85.32 1.67
CA ILE A 42 46.80 85.60 1.13
C ILE A 42 46.47 87.07 1.39
N ASP A 43 46.42 87.90 0.34
CA ASP A 43 46.16 89.35 0.50
C ASP A 43 44.79 89.61 1.13
N GLY A 44 44.78 90.45 2.15
CA GLY A 44 43.61 90.80 2.95
C GLY A 44 43.30 89.84 4.08
N TYR A 45 44.00 88.71 4.23
CA TYR A 45 43.65 87.66 5.21
C TYR A 45 44.86 87.14 5.99
N ARG A 46 44.62 86.70 7.24
CA ARG A 46 45.61 86.03 8.10
C ARG A 46 44.92 85.14 9.12
N MET A 47 45.66 84.22 9.73
CA MET A 47 45.13 83.42 10.86
C MET A 47 45.09 84.24 12.16
N ARG A 48 44.35 83.74 13.16
CA ARG A 48 44.30 84.27 14.54
C ARG A 48 45.70 84.51 15.11
N ASP A 49 46.51 83.47 15.16
CA ASP A 49 47.89 83.50 15.64
C ASP A 49 48.84 83.40 14.44
N ASP A 50 49.25 84.57 13.92
CA ASP A 50 49.98 84.70 12.66
C ASP A 50 50.86 85.98 12.65
N PHE A 51 51.74 86.08 11.66
CA PHE A 51 52.39 87.33 11.30
C PHE A 51 51.42 88.23 10.51
N THR A 52 51.27 89.50 10.90
CA THR A 52 50.76 90.53 9.98
C THR A 52 51.93 90.99 9.13
N ILE A 53 51.88 90.70 7.83
CA ILE A 53 52.84 91.14 6.83
C ILE A 53 52.21 92.26 6.00
N ILE A 54 52.79 93.46 6.05
CA ILE A 54 52.34 94.61 5.26
C ILE A 54 53.44 94.93 4.25
N ASN A 55 53.11 94.84 2.96
CA ASN A 55 53.95 95.31 1.87
C ASN A 55 53.38 96.62 1.33
N ILE A 56 54.18 97.67 1.36
CA ILE A 56 53.80 98.98 0.82
C ILE A 56 54.95 99.58 0.03
N THR A 57 54.62 100.33 -1.01
CA THR A 57 55.57 101.19 -1.69
C THR A 57 55.49 102.58 -1.09
N SER A 58 56.62 103.13 -0.63
CA SER A 58 56.66 104.47 -0.03
C SER A 58 57.70 105.38 -0.68
N SER A 59 57.45 106.68 -0.68
CA SER A 59 58.45 107.70 -1.09
C SER A 59 59.58 107.92 -0.07
N THR A 60 59.50 107.33 1.13
CA THR A 60 60.52 107.41 2.19
C THR A 60 60.66 106.07 2.92
N ASP A 61 61.82 105.81 3.52
CA ASP A 61 62.07 104.64 4.38
C ASP A 61 61.56 104.84 5.81
N ASN A 62 61.27 106.08 6.24
CA ASN A 62 60.76 106.39 7.57
C ASN A 62 59.22 106.32 7.64
N ILE A 63 58.71 105.10 7.55
CA ILE A 63 57.30 104.77 7.67
C ILE A 63 57.04 103.90 8.88
N ARG A 64 55.87 104.06 9.52
CA ARG A 64 55.52 103.30 10.73
C ARG A 64 54.04 102.97 10.77
N VAL A 65 53.74 101.83 11.40
CA VAL A 65 52.38 101.49 11.83
C VAL A 65 52.08 102.31 13.09
N GLU A 66 51.03 103.12 13.06
CA GLU A 66 50.63 103.94 14.19
C GLU A 66 50.29 103.06 15.40
N GLY A 67 50.91 103.33 16.55
CA GLY A 67 50.75 102.54 17.77
C GLY A 67 51.79 101.42 17.95
N ASP A 68 52.65 101.13 16.97
CA ASP A 68 53.78 100.21 17.13
C ASP A 68 55.12 100.97 17.19
N LEU A 69 55.64 101.15 18.40
CA LEU A 69 56.88 101.89 18.63
C LEU A 69 58.14 101.06 18.42
N PHE A 70 58.03 99.73 18.29
CA PHE A 70 59.18 98.82 18.35
C PHE A 70 59.43 98.08 17.04
N ASN A 71 58.44 97.97 16.15
CA ASN A 71 58.58 97.29 14.87
C ASN A 71 58.68 98.32 13.73
N PHE A 72 59.81 98.31 13.02
CA PHE A 72 60.07 99.17 11.88
C PHE A 72 59.84 98.39 10.57
N PHE A 73 59.44 99.10 9.51
CA PHE A 73 59.45 98.51 8.17
C PHE A 73 60.89 98.25 7.73
N ASN A 74 61.11 97.10 7.08
CA ASN A 74 62.34 96.82 6.36
C ASN A 74 62.18 97.34 4.92
N CYS A 75 62.77 98.50 4.63
CA CYS A 75 62.63 99.20 3.36
C CYS A 75 63.84 98.99 2.46
N THR A 76 63.59 98.62 1.20
CA THR A 76 64.61 98.51 0.15
C THR A 76 64.30 99.50 -0.96
N MET A 77 65.27 100.32 -1.35
CA MET A 77 65.09 101.33 -2.39
C MET A 77 64.92 100.67 -3.77
N ILE A 78 63.77 100.86 -4.42
CA ILE A 78 63.47 100.32 -5.76
C ILE A 78 64.05 101.22 -6.85
N ASN A 79 63.93 102.53 -6.67
CA ASN A 79 64.47 103.56 -7.56
C ASN A 79 64.84 104.82 -6.76
N THR A 80 65.34 105.87 -7.41
CA THR A 80 65.84 107.09 -6.75
C THR A 80 64.83 107.82 -5.85
N SER A 81 63.56 107.44 -5.86
CA SER A 81 62.48 108.11 -5.13
C SER A 81 61.44 107.18 -4.48
N LEU A 82 61.59 105.85 -4.56
CA LEU A 82 60.63 104.88 -4.03
C LEU A 82 61.32 103.73 -3.28
N TYR A 83 60.71 103.30 -2.19
CA TYR A 83 61.09 102.19 -1.34
C TYR A 83 60.00 101.12 -1.37
N ASP A 84 60.38 99.84 -1.49
CA ASP A 84 59.53 98.70 -1.19
C ASP A 84 59.76 98.33 0.26
N CYS A 85 58.72 98.41 1.07
CA CYS A 85 58.83 98.29 2.49
C CYS A 85 57.95 97.16 3.01
N VAL A 86 58.58 96.27 3.77
CA VAL A 86 57.92 95.11 4.38
C VAL A 86 57.91 95.27 5.89
N TYR A 87 56.72 95.28 6.48
CA TYR A 87 56.53 95.16 7.92
C TYR A 87 56.04 93.76 8.23
N SER A 88 56.59 93.13 9.27
CA SER A 88 56.15 91.82 9.74
C SER A 88 56.12 91.79 11.26
N LYS A 89 54.98 91.39 11.84
CA LYS A 89 54.83 91.26 13.29
C LYS A 89 53.94 90.07 13.64
N TRP A 90 54.43 89.21 14.52
CA TRP A 90 53.61 88.20 15.16
C TRP A 90 52.65 88.83 16.17
N SER A 91 51.37 88.49 16.08
CA SER A 91 50.37 88.86 17.07
C SER A 91 49.23 87.86 17.06
N SER A 92 48.53 87.74 18.20
CA SER A 92 47.22 87.08 18.24
C SER A 92 46.15 88.15 18.06
N LEU A 93 45.33 88.05 17.00
CA LEU A 93 44.24 88.98 16.74
C LEU A 93 42.90 88.28 16.95
N GLY A 94 41.92 88.97 17.53
CA GLY A 94 40.56 88.43 17.62
C GLY A 94 39.91 88.24 16.23
N PRO A 95 38.91 87.34 16.11
CA PRO A 95 38.12 87.18 14.90
C PRO A 95 37.50 88.53 14.49
N GLY A 96 37.63 88.93 13.23
CA GLY A 96 37.15 90.22 12.75
C GLY A 96 38.03 90.90 11.71
N ILE A 97 37.77 92.18 11.48
CA ILE A 97 38.64 93.05 10.66
C ILE A 97 39.53 93.85 11.60
N SER A 98 40.83 93.69 11.47
CA SER A 98 41.82 94.53 12.12
C SER A 98 42.34 95.59 11.15
N SER A 99 42.42 96.84 11.60
CA SER A 99 42.88 97.96 10.78
C SER A 99 44.25 98.44 11.27
N TYR A 100 45.17 98.60 10.34
CA TYR A 100 46.51 99.14 10.57
C TYR A 100 46.62 100.47 9.84
N LYS A 101 46.84 101.55 10.60
CA LYS A 101 47.08 102.87 10.01
C LYS A 101 48.57 103.06 9.82
N VAL A 102 49.01 103.10 8.57
CA VAL A 102 50.41 103.30 8.21
C VAL A 102 50.62 104.76 7.84
N SER A 103 51.54 105.44 8.52
CA SER A 103 51.80 106.87 8.29
C SER A 103 53.27 107.12 7.98
N LEU A 104 53.52 108.17 7.21
CA LEU A 104 54.87 108.71 7.03
C LEU A 104 55.27 109.51 8.27
N TYR A 105 56.54 109.42 8.66
CA TYR A 105 57.07 110.16 9.81
C TYR A 105 58.20 111.11 9.38
N SER A 106 58.23 112.31 9.97
CA SER A 106 59.36 113.23 9.94
C SER A 106 59.83 113.43 11.36
N GLY A 107 60.93 112.75 11.72
CA GLY A 107 61.32 112.60 13.12
C GLY A 107 60.32 111.72 13.89
N SER A 108 59.72 112.27 14.95
CA SER A 108 58.76 111.57 15.82
C SER A 108 57.29 111.86 15.50
N GLU A 109 56.99 112.81 14.62
CA GLU A 109 55.61 113.22 14.31
C GLU A 109 55.17 112.69 12.93
N PRO A 110 53.92 112.20 12.80
CA PRO A 110 53.37 111.76 11.52
C PRO A 110 53.12 112.96 10.60
N THR A 111 53.53 112.89 9.33
CA THR A 111 53.47 114.01 8.37
C THR A 111 52.11 114.17 7.67
N GLY A 112 51.05 113.57 8.21
CA GLY A 112 49.66 113.77 7.81
C GLY A 112 49.12 112.82 6.73
N GLU A 113 49.97 112.24 5.88
CA GLU A 113 49.55 111.20 4.94
C GLU A 113 49.59 109.83 5.63
N SER A 114 48.45 109.14 5.61
CA SER A 114 48.29 107.82 6.20
C SER A 114 47.37 106.96 5.35
N GLU A 115 47.70 105.68 5.22
CA GLU A 115 46.87 104.67 4.58
C GLU A 115 46.31 103.72 5.65
N ILE A 116 45.00 103.44 5.61
CA ILE A 116 44.37 102.47 6.51
C ILE A 116 44.28 101.13 5.78
N LEU A 117 45.03 100.16 6.27
CA LEU A 117 45.07 98.81 5.74
C LEU A 117 44.22 97.90 6.60
N ASN A 118 43.22 97.26 6.00
CA ASN A 118 42.37 96.30 6.68
C ASN A 118 42.86 94.88 6.39
N ILE A 119 42.95 94.06 7.43
CA ILE A 119 43.18 92.62 7.32
C ILE A 119 42.06 91.88 8.06
N SER A 120 41.48 90.89 7.40
CA SER A 120 40.50 89.99 7.98
C SER A 120 41.21 88.83 8.66
N VAL A 121 40.87 88.60 9.92
CA VAL A 121 41.40 87.50 10.72
C VAL A 121 40.49 86.31 10.50
N ASP A 122 41.00 85.35 9.74
CA ASP A 122 40.36 84.07 9.57
C ASP A 122 40.56 83.21 10.83
N ALA A 123 39.46 82.76 11.40
CA ALA A 123 39.40 82.12 12.69
C ALA A 123 38.40 80.95 12.74
N LEU A 124 37.77 80.61 11.61
CA LEU A 124 36.85 79.50 11.50
C LEU A 124 37.33 78.57 10.38
N PRO A 125 37.27 77.24 10.56
CA PRO A 125 37.53 76.32 9.45
C PRO A 125 36.38 76.40 8.42
N PRO A 126 36.61 75.94 7.17
CA PRO A 126 35.53 75.77 6.21
C PRO A 126 34.39 74.93 6.76
N ALA A 127 33.15 75.33 6.51
CA ALA A 127 31.96 74.54 6.79
C ALA A 127 31.65 73.58 5.64
N ILE A 128 31.32 72.33 5.96
CA ILE A 128 30.74 71.38 5.01
C ILE A 128 29.21 71.53 5.14
N ASN A 129 28.60 72.23 4.19
CA ASN A 129 27.16 72.53 4.22
C ASN A 129 26.32 71.31 3.83
N THR A 130 26.76 70.60 2.78
CA THR A 130 26.21 69.32 2.38
C THR A 130 27.35 68.34 2.13
N PHE A 131 27.12 67.10 2.52
CA PHE A 131 27.95 65.96 2.14
C PHE A 131 26.98 64.79 1.98
N ASN A 132 27.03 64.16 0.83
CA ASN A 132 26.26 62.98 0.50
C ASN A 132 27.14 62.03 -0.31
N ILE A 133 26.97 60.74 -0.07
CA ILE A 133 27.68 59.69 -0.78
C ILE A 133 26.69 58.63 -1.23
N VAL A 134 26.78 58.25 -2.50
CA VAL A 134 25.92 57.25 -3.13
C VAL A 134 26.81 56.17 -3.74
N ASP A 135 26.52 54.89 -3.47
CA ASP A 135 27.19 53.79 -4.17
C ASP A 135 26.60 53.62 -5.57
N LEU A 136 27.48 53.58 -6.57
CA LEU A 136 27.16 53.37 -7.98
C LEU A 136 27.93 52.16 -8.50
N ASP A 137 27.71 51.01 -7.85
CA ASP A 137 28.23 49.66 -8.13
C ASP A 137 29.75 49.51 -8.13
N ASP A 138 30.49 50.20 -9.01
CA ASP A 138 31.95 50.19 -9.11
C ASP A 138 32.58 51.47 -8.55
N ASN A 139 31.77 52.52 -8.38
CA ASN A 139 32.23 53.84 -7.99
C ASN A 139 31.37 54.42 -6.86
N LEU A 140 31.95 55.27 -6.03
CA LEU A 140 31.22 56.14 -5.11
C LEU A 140 31.01 57.50 -5.77
N GLN A 141 29.78 58.00 -5.78
CA GLN A 141 29.46 59.37 -6.16
C GLN A 141 29.33 60.23 -4.92
N LEU A 142 30.18 61.23 -4.83
CA LEU A 142 30.26 62.21 -3.76
C LEU A 142 29.64 63.52 -4.24
N GLU A 143 28.65 63.99 -3.50
CA GLU A 143 28.08 65.32 -3.67
C GLU A 143 28.37 66.13 -2.41
N TYR A 144 29.04 67.27 -2.55
CA TYR A 144 29.34 68.12 -1.41
C TYR A 144 29.37 69.60 -1.75
N GLU A 145 29.00 70.41 -0.76
CA GLU A 145 29.06 71.87 -0.79
C GLU A 145 29.88 72.36 0.39
N LEU A 146 30.97 73.07 0.10
CA LEU A 146 31.86 73.68 1.06
C LEU A 146 31.61 75.18 1.09
N LEU A 147 31.61 75.78 2.29
CA LEU A 147 31.48 77.21 2.51
C LEU A 147 32.61 77.68 3.44
N ASP A 148 33.35 78.69 3.03
CA ASP A 148 34.40 79.28 3.85
C ASP A 148 33.95 80.62 4.45
N TYR A 149 34.31 80.86 5.71
CA TYR A 149 33.95 82.06 6.46
C TYR A 149 35.12 82.51 7.31
N ALA A 150 35.58 83.75 7.12
CA ALA A 150 36.73 84.23 7.87
C ALA A 150 36.44 84.33 9.39
N PHE A 151 35.32 84.90 9.79
CA PHE A 151 35.01 85.09 11.22
C PHE A 151 33.53 85.30 11.53
N ASP A 152 32.71 85.56 10.51
CA ASP A 152 31.27 85.77 10.62
C ASP A 152 30.62 85.12 9.40
N SER A 153 29.68 84.20 9.63
CA SER A 153 28.99 83.44 8.58
C SER A 153 28.05 84.29 7.72
N THR A 154 27.79 85.55 8.11
CA THR A 154 26.84 86.44 7.43
C THR A 154 27.49 87.48 6.50
N ILE A 155 28.79 87.70 6.65
CA ILE A 155 29.55 88.71 5.93
C ILE A 155 30.42 87.94 4.94
N GLY A 156 30.12 87.97 3.64
CA GLY A 156 30.80 87.20 2.57
C GLY A 156 32.29 87.48 2.40
N LYS A 157 33.07 87.23 3.45
CA LYS A 157 34.51 87.36 3.60
C LYS A 157 35.02 85.99 4.00
N CYS A 158 35.99 85.51 3.25
CA CYS A 158 36.59 84.19 3.36
C CYS A 158 38.02 84.30 2.87
N SER A 159 38.93 83.48 3.40
CA SER A 159 40.28 83.41 2.84
C SER A 159 40.29 82.59 1.54
N GLY A 160 39.31 81.70 1.38
CA GLY A 160 39.12 80.84 0.23
C GLY A 160 39.33 79.37 0.59
N LEU A 161 39.14 78.46 -0.37
CA LEU A 161 39.27 77.01 -0.17
C LEU A 161 40.54 76.47 -0.84
N SER A 162 41.38 75.75 -0.09
CA SER A 162 42.63 75.16 -0.58
C SER A 162 42.40 73.79 -1.21
N LYS A 163 41.92 72.81 -0.44
CA LYS A 163 41.69 71.43 -0.90
C LYS A 163 40.59 70.75 -0.10
N VAL A 164 40.13 69.61 -0.60
CA VAL A 164 39.21 68.71 0.10
C VAL A 164 39.70 67.27 -0.01
N GLU A 165 39.60 66.53 1.08
CA GLU A 165 40.04 65.14 1.18
C GLU A 165 38.87 64.26 1.62
N LEU A 166 38.74 63.10 0.99
CA LEU A 166 37.91 62.00 1.48
C LEU A 166 38.81 61.02 2.19
N VAL A 167 38.50 60.71 3.44
CA VAL A 167 39.21 59.71 4.25
C VAL A 167 38.28 58.59 4.68
N ASP A 168 38.85 57.43 4.98
CA ASP A 168 38.14 56.32 5.63
C ASP A 168 38.32 56.30 7.15
N GLU A 169 37.70 55.31 7.81
CA GLU A 169 37.80 55.06 9.26
C GLU A 169 39.24 54.86 9.79
N GLU A 170 40.20 54.52 8.92
CA GLU A 170 41.63 54.37 9.24
C GLU A 170 42.41 55.67 8.99
N GLU A 171 41.71 56.77 8.71
CA GLU A 171 42.25 58.08 8.29
C GLU A 171 43.06 58.04 6.99
N ARG A 172 42.88 57.03 6.14
CA ARG A 172 43.58 56.93 4.86
C ARG A 172 42.88 57.83 3.86
N VAL A 173 43.64 58.70 3.20
CA VAL A 173 43.14 59.56 2.13
C VAL A 173 42.80 58.71 0.91
N LEU A 174 41.50 58.52 0.67
CA LEU A 174 40.95 57.81 -0.48
C LEU A 174 40.98 58.68 -1.74
N HIS A 175 40.73 59.98 -1.56
CA HIS A 175 40.77 60.96 -2.64
C HIS A 175 41.15 62.34 -2.10
N SER A 176 41.87 63.12 -2.88
CA SER A 176 42.24 64.50 -2.56
C SER A 176 42.07 65.37 -3.81
N LEU A 177 41.40 66.50 -3.66
CA LEU A 177 41.16 67.47 -4.72
C LEU A 177 41.63 68.86 -4.31
N ASP A 178 42.59 69.39 -5.05
CA ASP A 178 43.05 70.77 -4.91
C ASP A 178 42.04 71.74 -5.53
N ILE A 179 41.45 72.61 -4.70
CA ILE A 179 40.47 73.63 -5.12
C ILE A 179 41.18 74.94 -5.49
N ASN A 180 42.12 75.39 -4.65
CA ASN A 180 42.96 76.59 -4.81
C ASN A 180 42.18 77.86 -5.21
N GLN A 181 41.01 78.09 -4.61
CA GLN A 181 40.20 79.28 -4.85
C GLN A 181 40.42 80.28 -3.73
N SER A 182 41.09 81.40 -4.02
CA SER A 182 41.22 82.52 -3.07
C SER A 182 39.99 83.43 -3.06
N ALA A 183 39.85 84.25 -2.02
CA ALA A 183 38.88 85.35 -1.95
C ALA A 183 38.75 86.10 -3.30
N PRO A 184 37.52 86.46 -3.76
CA PRO A 184 36.27 86.50 -2.99
C PRO A 184 35.39 85.22 -3.08
N TYR A 185 35.91 84.11 -3.59
CA TYR A 185 35.13 82.87 -3.76
C TYR A 185 35.08 82.08 -2.45
N CYS A 186 33.93 82.13 -1.77
CA CYS A 186 33.72 81.55 -0.43
C CYS A 186 32.92 80.24 -0.45
N GLY A 187 32.66 79.67 -1.63
CA GLY A 187 31.86 78.46 -1.74
C GLY A 187 32.31 77.60 -2.89
N TYR A 188 32.27 76.30 -2.69
CA TYR A 188 32.65 75.31 -3.69
C TYR A 188 31.67 74.14 -3.66
N TYR A 189 31.04 73.88 -4.79
CA TYR A 189 30.19 72.71 -4.99
C TYR A 189 30.85 71.79 -6.00
N ASN A 190 30.82 70.49 -5.72
CA ASN A 190 31.27 69.50 -6.69
C ASN A 190 30.46 68.21 -6.59
N LEU A 191 30.38 67.53 -7.73
CA LEU A 191 29.85 66.17 -7.86
C LEU A 191 30.98 65.32 -8.45
N LEU A 192 31.57 64.48 -7.61
CA LEU A 192 32.75 63.68 -7.93
C LEU A 192 32.40 62.21 -7.94
N THR A 193 32.99 61.43 -8.84
CA THR A 193 32.90 59.98 -8.84
C THR A 193 34.29 59.39 -8.65
N ILE A 194 34.46 58.53 -7.65
CA ILE A 194 35.73 57.84 -7.37
C ILE A 194 35.53 56.32 -7.38
N PRO A 195 36.56 55.52 -7.68
CA PRO A 195 36.47 54.07 -7.52
C PRO A 195 36.15 53.71 -6.07
N ASN A 196 35.23 52.77 -5.87
CA ASN A 196 34.86 52.32 -4.53
C ASN A 196 36.01 51.48 -3.93
N PRO A 197 36.48 51.80 -2.71
CA PRO A 197 37.62 51.13 -2.08
C PRO A 197 37.32 49.74 -1.52
N VAL A 198 36.04 49.33 -1.45
CA VAL A 198 35.64 48.01 -0.95
C VAL A 198 35.86 46.95 -2.03
N PRO A 199 36.65 45.88 -1.77
CA PRO A 199 36.85 44.81 -2.73
C PRO A 199 35.53 44.14 -3.18
N LEU A 200 35.49 43.67 -4.42
CA LEU A 200 34.41 42.79 -4.88
C LEU A 200 34.37 41.53 -4.00
N GLY A 201 33.17 41.10 -3.58
CA GLY A 201 32.97 39.92 -2.75
C GLY A 201 32.98 40.15 -1.24
N SER A 202 33.04 41.41 -0.77
CA SER A 202 32.95 41.73 0.66
C SER A 202 31.75 42.61 0.97
N ALA A 203 31.11 42.36 2.12
CA ALA A 203 30.12 43.22 2.72
C ALA A 203 30.74 43.90 3.95
N ALA A 204 30.73 45.23 4.00
CA ALA A 204 31.26 45.96 5.14
C ALA A 204 30.51 47.27 5.35
N GLU A 205 30.22 47.57 6.62
CA GLU A 205 29.91 48.93 7.06
C GLU A 205 31.17 49.77 6.94
N LYS A 206 31.10 50.90 6.22
CA LYS A 206 32.24 51.81 6.04
C LYS A 206 31.84 53.23 6.38
N GLU A 207 32.68 53.88 7.18
CA GLU A 207 32.58 55.31 7.46
C GLU A 207 33.51 56.08 6.52
N PHE A 208 32.95 57.08 5.84
CA PHE A 208 33.67 58.00 4.97
C PHE A 208 33.55 59.40 5.53
N CYS A 209 34.68 60.07 5.71
CA CYS A 209 34.71 61.43 6.24
C CYS A 209 35.29 62.41 5.21
N LEU A 210 34.60 63.53 5.00
CA LEU A 210 35.07 64.61 4.14
C LEU A 210 35.77 65.67 5.00
N ARG A 211 37.01 66.04 4.64
CA ARG A 211 37.83 67.07 5.30
C ARG A 211 38.08 68.23 4.35
N ALA A 212 37.66 69.43 4.74
CA ALA A 212 37.84 70.65 3.93
C ALA A 212 38.86 71.60 4.55
N TYR A 213 39.72 72.19 3.71
CA TYR A 213 40.82 73.06 4.11
C TYR A 213 40.69 74.44 3.46
N ASP A 214 40.89 75.51 4.23
CA ASP A 214 40.93 76.88 3.71
C ASP A 214 42.30 77.24 3.10
N MET A 215 42.40 78.39 2.44
CA MET A 215 43.63 78.89 1.80
C MET A 215 44.74 79.28 2.78
N LEU A 216 44.43 79.43 4.07
CA LEU A 216 45.40 79.75 5.12
C LEU A 216 45.98 78.50 5.80
N TYR A 217 45.47 77.31 5.51
CA TYR A 217 45.95 76.07 6.14
C TYR A 217 46.48 75.02 5.14
N SER A 218 47.16 75.48 4.07
CA SER A 218 47.65 74.59 3.01
C SER A 218 48.92 73.77 3.34
N ASP A 219 49.71 74.09 4.37
CA ASP A 219 51.06 73.46 4.49
C ASP A 219 51.71 73.39 5.90
N TYR A 220 50.97 73.57 7.02
CA TYR A 220 51.59 73.67 8.36
C TYR A 220 51.27 72.49 9.32
N SER A 221 52.32 72.06 10.02
CA SER A 221 52.52 70.79 10.76
C SER A 221 51.47 70.43 11.82
N ILE A 222 50.79 69.29 11.60
CA ILE A 222 50.45 68.12 12.44
C ILE A 222 49.87 68.31 13.88
N ASP A 223 50.08 69.40 14.60
CA ASP A 223 49.71 69.49 16.04
C ASP A 223 48.46 70.34 16.34
N ARG A 224 47.65 70.70 15.33
CA ARG A 224 46.39 71.44 15.54
C ARG A 224 45.20 70.73 14.86
N LEU A 225 44.69 69.69 15.51
CA LEU A 225 43.49 68.92 15.13
C LEU A 225 42.17 69.74 15.07
N ASP A 226 42.18 71.02 15.44
CA ASP A 226 40.96 71.84 15.58
C ASP A 226 40.56 72.66 14.33
N HIS A 227 41.20 72.47 13.16
CA HIS A 227 41.12 73.46 12.05
C HIS A 227 40.66 72.91 10.69
N PHE A 228 40.09 71.72 10.64
CA PHE A 228 39.23 71.30 9.53
C PHE A 228 37.86 70.99 10.10
N ASN A 229 36.82 71.17 9.29
CA ASN A 229 35.53 70.60 9.61
C ASN A 229 35.45 69.23 8.95
N GLU A 230 34.91 68.26 9.69
CA GLU A 230 34.76 66.89 9.26
C GLU A 230 33.28 66.53 9.30
N SER A 231 32.80 65.97 8.19
CA SER A 231 31.46 65.40 8.12
C SER A 231 31.62 63.95 7.68
N CYS A 232 31.14 63.03 8.52
CA CYS A 232 31.24 61.60 8.26
C CYS A 232 29.87 61.02 7.91
N ILE A 233 29.86 60.08 6.97
CA ILE A 233 28.70 59.28 6.60
C ILE A 233 29.11 57.82 6.69
N THR A 234 28.34 57.06 7.46
CA THR A 234 28.43 55.60 7.48
C THR A 234 27.46 55.04 6.45
N MET A 235 27.94 54.13 5.61
CA MET A 235 27.12 53.39 4.65
C MET A 235 27.49 51.91 4.64
N MET A 236 26.50 51.05 4.45
CA MET A 236 26.71 49.64 4.16
C MET A 236 27.03 49.50 2.68
N ILE A 237 28.16 48.87 2.36
CA ILE A 237 28.51 48.48 1.00
C ILE A 237 28.54 46.96 0.98
N ASP A 238 27.52 46.35 0.37
CA ASP A 238 27.49 44.91 0.11
C ASP A 238 27.87 44.64 -1.35
N ARG A 239 28.97 43.93 -1.54
CA ARG A 239 29.43 43.45 -2.85
C ARG A 239 29.56 41.94 -2.88
N LYS A 240 28.97 41.25 -1.90
CA LYS A 240 29.06 39.80 -1.77
C LYS A 240 27.83 39.20 -2.43
N ASN A 241 28.05 38.50 -3.54
CA ASN A 241 26.96 37.75 -4.17
C ASN A 241 26.34 36.74 -3.18
N PRO A 242 25.01 36.54 -3.23
CA PRO A 242 24.36 35.47 -2.50
C PRO A 242 25.02 34.11 -2.76
N LEU A 243 25.19 33.28 -1.73
CA LEU A 243 25.76 31.95 -1.88
C LEU A 243 24.65 30.91 -1.99
N VAL A 244 24.44 30.36 -3.18
CA VAL A 244 23.48 29.28 -3.43
C VAL A 244 24.13 27.92 -3.11
N ASN A 245 23.59 27.19 -2.14
CA ASN A 245 23.99 25.82 -1.85
C ASN A 245 23.27 24.85 -2.80
N CYS A 246 24.02 24.08 -3.58
CA CYS A 246 23.47 23.17 -4.59
C CYS A 246 23.04 21.79 -4.04
N ASP A 247 22.89 21.65 -2.72
CA ASP A 247 22.31 20.45 -2.11
C ASP A 247 20.77 20.52 -2.18
N LEU A 248 20.22 20.22 -3.35
CA LEU A 248 18.78 20.28 -3.61
C LEU A 248 18.05 19.06 -3.05
N HIS A 249 17.08 19.32 -2.17
CA HIS A 249 16.22 18.28 -1.60
C HIS A 249 14.87 18.25 -2.33
N PHE A 250 14.52 17.08 -2.85
CA PHE A 250 13.24 16.82 -3.49
C PHE A 250 12.42 15.98 -2.53
N THR A 251 11.28 16.48 -2.06
CA THR A 251 10.45 15.75 -1.11
C THR A 251 9.01 15.64 -1.60
N LYS A 252 8.39 14.49 -1.38
CA LYS A 252 6.97 14.26 -1.62
C LYS A 252 6.35 13.68 -0.36
N ASN A 253 5.34 14.37 0.20
CA ASN A 253 4.73 14.00 1.48
C ASN A 253 5.76 13.83 2.63
N GLY A 254 6.87 14.58 2.58
CA GLY A 254 7.95 14.52 3.58
C GLY A 254 8.96 13.37 3.39
N VAL A 255 8.85 12.58 2.33
CA VAL A 255 9.84 11.55 1.95
C VAL A 255 10.71 12.08 0.81
N GLU A 256 12.02 11.88 0.90
CA GLU A 256 12.96 12.29 -0.14
C GLU A 256 12.77 11.45 -1.42
N VAL A 257 12.73 12.13 -2.57
CA VAL A 257 12.61 11.52 -3.89
C VAL A 257 14.02 11.33 -4.45
N GLU A 258 14.56 10.14 -4.26
CA GLU A 258 15.90 9.76 -4.77
C GLU A 258 15.83 9.06 -6.13
N SER A 259 14.69 8.47 -6.48
CA SER A 259 14.50 7.67 -7.68
C SER A 259 13.39 8.23 -8.57
N VAL A 260 13.53 8.01 -9.88
CA VAL A 260 12.58 8.48 -10.92
C VAL A 260 12.50 7.46 -12.05
N SER A 261 11.37 7.43 -12.74
CA SER A 261 11.27 6.75 -14.04
C SER A 261 11.53 7.74 -15.16
N THR A 262 12.19 7.32 -16.23
CA THR A 262 12.43 8.13 -17.44
C THR A 262 11.70 7.60 -18.67
N THR A 263 11.10 6.42 -18.56
CA THR A 263 10.41 5.74 -19.67
C THR A 263 9.06 5.14 -19.27
N GLY A 264 8.74 5.12 -17.98
CA GLY A 264 7.47 4.65 -17.45
C GLY A 264 6.29 5.38 -18.08
N SER A 265 5.20 4.65 -18.34
CA SER A 265 3.99 5.23 -18.95
C SER A 265 3.29 6.26 -18.06
N TYR A 266 3.70 6.34 -16.79
CA TYR A 266 3.22 7.26 -15.77
C TYR A 266 4.37 7.86 -14.95
N ASN A 267 5.52 8.11 -15.59
CA ASN A 267 6.72 8.65 -14.94
C ASN A 267 6.55 10.03 -14.28
N GLU A 268 5.34 10.60 -14.30
CA GLU A 268 4.97 11.85 -13.67
C GLU A 268 4.83 11.71 -12.13
N ILE A 269 5.77 12.30 -11.39
CA ILE A 269 5.68 12.43 -9.92
C ILE A 269 5.12 13.82 -9.59
N ASN A 270 3.83 13.87 -9.28
CA ASN A 270 3.14 15.10 -8.87
C ASN A 270 3.43 15.49 -7.40
N ASP A 271 3.21 16.77 -7.09
CA ASP A 271 3.28 17.38 -5.75
C ASP A 271 4.64 17.25 -5.06
N VAL A 272 5.72 17.37 -5.83
CA VAL A 272 7.09 17.42 -5.31
C VAL A 272 7.40 18.83 -4.81
N ARG A 273 8.01 18.89 -3.64
CA ARG A 273 8.59 20.09 -3.04
C ARG A 273 10.09 20.08 -3.27
N ILE A 274 10.64 21.21 -3.73
CA ILE A 274 12.09 21.39 -3.90
C ILE A 274 12.54 22.41 -2.86
N ASP A 275 13.51 22.06 -2.04
CA ASP A 275 14.11 22.98 -1.08
C ASP A 275 15.54 23.31 -1.52
N VAL A 276 15.86 24.61 -1.54
CA VAL A 276 17.20 25.16 -1.79
C VAL A 276 17.60 26.09 -0.66
N GLU A 277 18.85 25.97 -0.23
CA GLU A 277 19.44 26.83 0.78
C GLU A 277 20.28 27.94 0.11
N ILE A 278 20.05 29.19 0.51
CA ILE A 278 20.79 30.36 0.04
C ILE A 278 21.31 31.12 1.27
N ILE A 279 22.61 31.39 1.32
CA ILE A 279 23.23 32.13 2.42
C ILE A 279 23.45 33.57 1.97
N ASP A 280 22.74 34.50 2.61
CA ASP A 280 22.74 35.92 2.28
C ASP A 280 22.14 36.76 3.42
N ASP A 281 22.66 37.96 3.65
CA ASP A 281 22.25 38.81 4.77
C ASP A 281 20.97 39.62 4.47
N ASN A 282 20.67 39.89 3.18
CA ASN A 282 19.62 40.80 2.75
C ASN A 282 18.97 40.42 1.40
N LEU A 283 18.73 39.12 1.19
CA LEU A 283 18.08 38.57 -0.01
C LEU A 283 16.74 39.24 -0.33
N THR A 284 16.56 39.72 -1.56
CA THR A 284 15.31 40.35 -2.03
C THR A 284 14.58 39.57 -3.10
N GLY A 285 15.29 38.75 -3.87
CA GLY A 285 14.74 38.03 -5.00
C GLY A 285 15.42 36.70 -5.22
N VAL A 286 14.65 35.68 -5.55
CA VAL A 286 15.14 34.38 -6.03
C VAL A 286 14.31 33.97 -7.22
N SER A 287 14.94 33.69 -8.35
CA SER A 287 14.31 33.04 -9.49
C SER A 287 14.94 31.67 -9.72
N ALA A 288 14.11 30.67 -10.01
CA ALA A 288 14.58 29.35 -10.40
C ALA A 288 13.98 28.92 -11.73
N ASP A 289 14.83 28.35 -12.59
CA ASP A 289 14.44 27.64 -13.82
C ASP A 289 14.50 26.13 -13.55
N PHE A 290 13.31 25.54 -13.46
CA PHE A 290 13.08 24.11 -13.29
C PHE A 290 12.45 23.46 -14.53
N SER A 291 12.58 24.09 -15.70
CA SER A 291 11.97 23.60 -16.94
C SER A 291 12.53 22.24 -17.41
N GLU A 292 13.71 21.83 -16.93
CA GLU A 292 14.24 20.48 -17.14
C GLU A 292 13.52 19.38 -16.34
N LEU A 293 12.70 19.75 -15.33
CA LEU A 293 12.00 18.78 -14.49
C LEU A 293 10.75 18.17 -15.12
N THR A 294 10.33 18.61 -16.31
CA THR A 294 9.10 18.13 -16.94
C THR A 294 9.25 18.07 -18.45
N THR A 295 8.55 17.15 -19.13
CA THR A 295 8.46 17.17 -20.60
C THR A 295 7.26 17.95 -21.12
N ASP A 296 6.27 18.23 -20.27
CA ASP A 296 5.06 18.97 -20.65
C ASP A 296 5.42 20.41 -21.08
N PRO A 297 5.18 20.79 -22.35
CA PRO A 297 5.49 22.13 -22.85
C PRO A 297 4.82 23.27 -22.08
N MET A 298 3.63 23.04 -21.49
CA MET A 298 2.94 24.04 -20.69
C MET A 298 3.64 24.24 -19.35
N LEU A 299 4.00 23.16 -18.66
CA LEU A 299 4.72 23.24 -17.38
C LEU A 299 6.13 23.77 -17.55
N LYS A 300 6.83 23.45 -18.65
CA LYS A 300 8.14 24.06 -18.96
C LYS A 300 8.10 25.58 -18.94
N SER A 301 7.06 26.18 -19.53
CA SER A 301 6.89 27.63 -19.52
C SER A 301 6.66 28.17 -18.11
N VAL A 302 5.92 27.46 -17.26
CA VAL A 302 5.67 27.85 -15.87
C VAL A 302 6.95 27.72 -15.03
N TYR A 303 7.73 26.66 -15.26
CA TYR A 303 8.92 26.34 -14.49
C TYR A 303 10.16 27.11 -14.92
N SER A 304 10.15 27.75 -16.10
CA SER A 304 11.30 28.50 -16.63
C SER A 304 11.70 29.75 -15.82
N ASN A 305 10.82 30.26 -14.93
CA ASN A 305 11.09 31.48 -14.17
C ASN A 305 10.18 31.56 -12.92
N ILE A 306 10.36 30.65 -11.97
CA ILE A 306 9.62 30.68 -10.71
C ILE A 306 10.29 31.69 -9.77
N GLN A 307 9.60 32.79 -9.46
CA GLN A 307 10.16 33.91 -8.71
C GLN A 307 9.61 34.03 -7.28
N TRP A 308 10.48 34.29 -6.31
CA TRP A 308 10.15 34.77 -4.97
C TRP A 308 10.80 36.14 -4.75
N PRO A 309 10.08 37.12 -4.18
CA PRO A 309 8.64 37.13 -3.95
C PRO A 309 7.87 37.29 -5.27
N GLY A 310 6.63 36.76 -5.35
CA GLY A 310 5.70 37.05 -6.44
C GLY A 310 5.03 35.83 -7.09
N SER A 311 5.66 34.66 -7.04
CA SER A 311 5.02 33.40 -7.39
C SER A 311 4.34 32.77 -6.17
N THR A 312 3.18 32.15 -6.37
CA THR A 312 2.55 31.30 -5.35
C THR A 312 3.26 29.95 -5.19
N MET A 313 4.19 29.63 -6.08
CA MET A 313 4.92 28.36 -6.08
C MET A 313 6.26 28.43 -5.34
N ALA A 314 6.69 29.61 -4.86
CA ALA A 314 7.95 29.77 -4.17
C ALA A 314 7.74 30.49 -2.84
N ASP A 315 8.34 29.97 -1.78
CA ASP A 315 8.31 30.54 -0.44
C ASP A 315 9.69 30.42 0.22
N CYS A 316 10.31 31.54 0.55
CA CYS A 316 11.61 31.58 1.24
C CYS A 316 11.45 32.09 2.67
N ALA A 317 12.03 31.35 3.61
CA ALA A 317 12.10 31.73 5.01
C ALA A 317 13.55 31.96 5.45
N ASN A 318 13.82 33.10 6.09
CA ASN A 318 15.15 33.42 6.65
C ASN A 318 15.29 32.90 8.08
N THR A 319 16.38 32.18 8.35
CA THR A 319 16.84 31.84 9.70
C THR A 319 18.33 32.17 9.83
N ASN A 320 18.69 33.27 10.49
CA ASN A 320 20.09 33.67 10.73
C ASN A 320 20.96 33.77 9.45
N ASN A 321 20.48 34.50 8.43
CA ASN A 321 21.16 34.73 7.14
C ASN A 321 21.23 33.48 6.26
N GLN A 322 20.47 32.45 6.61
CA GLN A 322 20.25 31.25 5.83
C GLN A 322 18.79 31.27 5.37
N TRP A 323 18.59 31.49 4.08
CA TRP A 323 17.29 31.49 3.42
C TRP A 323 17.00 30.09 2.91
N ASN A 324 15.94 29.49 3.40
CA ASN A 324 15.48 28.19 2.92
C ASN A 324 14.28 28.44 2.00
N CYS A 325 14.55 28.34 0.70
CA CYS A 325 13.59 28.59 -0.36
C CYS A 325 12.96 27.28 -0.80
N SER A 326 11.64 27.20 -0.68
CA SER A 326 10.86 26.02 -1.02
C SER A 326 9.99 26.29 -2.24
N TYR A 327 9.93 25.33 -3.15
CA TYR A 327 9.15 25.41 -4.38
C TYR A 327 8.13 24.28 -4.44
N TYR A 328 6.84 24.60 -4.53
CA TYR A 328 5.75 23.63 -4.47
C TYR A 328 4.43 24.18 -5.07
N PRO A 329 3.60 23.37 -5.77
CA PRO A 329 3.83 21.97 -6.16
C PRO A 329 4.58 21.87 -7.50
N VAL A 330 5.61 21.01 -7.56
CA VAL A 330 6.36 20.70 -8.78
C VAL A 330 6.02 19.28 -9.25
N GLN A 331 5.87 19.09 -10.56
CA GLN A 331 5.72 17.80 -11.20
C GLN A 331 7.06 17.39 -11.81
N LEU A 332 7.55 16.19 -11.46
CA LEU A 332 8.71 15.59 -12.10
C LEU A 332 8.26 14.70 -13.25
N ASP A 333 8.81 14.90 -14.44
CA ASP A 333 8.64 14.08 -15.63
C ASP A 333 9.92 14.20 -16.46
N LEU A 334 10.86 13.30 -16.21
CA LEU A 334 12.25 13.42 -16.63
C LEU A 334 12.57 12.55 -17.85
N ILE A 335 13.43 13.06 -18.72
CA ILE A 335 14.01 12.31 -19.85
C ILE A 335 15.43 11.82 -19.59
N SER A 336 16.04 12.26 -18.49
CA SER A 336 17.42 11.95 -18.10
C SER A 336 17.50 11.76 -16.59
N ASP A 337 18.48 10.99 -16.13
CA ASP A 337 18.80 10.80 -14.71
C ASP A 337 19.28 12.09 -14.02
N THR A 338 19.90 12.97 -14.78
CA THR A 338 20.51 14.21 -14.31
C THR A 338 19.80 15.42 -14.91
N VAL A 339 19.46 16.38 -14.06
CA VAL A 339 18.82 17.65 -14.42
C VAL A 339 19.68 18.83 -13.99
N ASN A 340 19.67 19.88 -14.80
CA ASN A 340 20.33 21.14 -14.52
C ASN A 340 19.28 22.19 -14.12
N LEU A 341 19.43 22.76 -12.94
CA LEU A 341 18.50 23.71 -12.37
C LEU A 341 19.23 25.02 -12.13
N THR A 342 18.77 26.08 -12.78
CA THR A 342 19.44 27.39 -12.67
C THR A 342 18.72 28.23 -11.62
N ILE A 343 19.45 28.67 -10.61
CA ILE A 343 18.97 29.50 -9.51
C ILE A 343 19.67 30.85 -9.58
N ILE A 344 18.88 31.91 -9.67
CA ILE A 344 19.30 33.30 -9.71
C ILE A 344 18.86 33.94 -8.40
N ALA A 345 19.80 34.25 -7.52
CA ALA A 345 19.55 34.94 -6.26
C ALA A 345 20.02 36.40 -6.37
N THR A 346 19.22 37.33 -5.85
CA THR A 346 19.46 38.77 -5.86
C THR A 346 19.22 39.33 -4.47
N ASP A 347 20.19 40.07 -3.95
CA ASP A 347 20.09 40.75 -2.66
C ASP A 347 19.49 42.17 -2.79
N ASN A 348 19.45 42.93 -1.70
CA ASN A 348 18.88 44.29 -1.70
C ASN A 348 19.79 45.34 -2.35
N ASP A 349 21.08 45.02 -2.50
CA ASP A 349 22.10 45.91 -3.06
C ASP A 349 22.34 45.63 -4.55
N GLY A 350 21.63 44.65 -5.12
CA GLY A 350 21.64 44.33 -6.55
C GLY A 350 22.72 43.33 -6.95
N ASN A 351 23.41 42.71 -6.00
CA ASN A 351 24.34 41.62 -6.30
C ASN A 351 23.56 40.39 -6.77
N VAL A 352 24.04 39.76 -7.85
CA VAL A 352 23.36 38.62 -8.48
C VAL A 352 24.26 37.41 -8.52
N ALA A 353 23.81 36.31 -7.90
CA ALA A 353 24.39 34.99 -8.07
C ALA A 353 23.55 34.20 -9.08
N ASN A 354 24.16 33.75 -10.17
CA ASN A 354 23.53 32.88 -11.15
C ASN A 354 24.25 31.52 -11.14
N VAL A 355 23.65 30.53 -10.49
CA VAL A 355 24.27 29.23 -10.22
C VAL A 355 23.43 28.13 -10.86
N THR A 356 24.08 27.25 -11.63
CA THR A 356 23.44 26.02 -12.14
C THR A 356 23.79 24.86 -11.21
N CYS A 357 22.80 24.33 -10.52
CA CYS A 357 22.90 23.15 -9.68
C CYS A 357 22.52 21.90 -10.47
N TYR A 358 23.16 20.77 -10.15
CA TYR A 358 22.86 19.47 -10.75
C TYR A 358 22.25 18.54 -9.71
N LYS A 359 21.19 17.81 -10.09
CA LYS A 359 20.66 16.68 -9.31
C LYS A 359 20.67 15.44 -10.20
N THR A 360 21.26 14.37 -9.70
CA THR A 360 21.19 13.04 -10.32
C THR A 360 20.27 12.16 -9.49
N PHE A 361 19.27 11.57 -10.14
CA PHE A 361 18.33 10.61 -9.56
C PHE A 361 18.72 9.18 -9.94
N ASN A 362 18.37 8.23 -9.08
CA ASN A 362 18.44 6.82 -9.44
C ASN A 362 17.32 6.50 -10.43
N VAL A 363 17.67 6.12 -11.66
CA VAL A 363 16.66 5.77 -12.66
C VAL A 363 16.24 4.32 -12.48
N ASP A 364 14.95 4.14 -12.27
CA ASP A 364 14.30 2.85 -12.31
C ASP A 364 13.19 2.84 -13.35
N ASN A 365 13.36 2.01 -14.36
CA ASN A 365 12.44 1.81 -15.46
C ASN A 365 11.90 0.37 -15.50
N ASP A 366 12.28 -0.47 -14.54
CA ASP A 366 11.87 -1.87 -14.52
C ASP A 366 10.41 -1.96 -14.09
N ALA A 367 9.64 -2.77 -14.81
CA ALA A 367 8.25 -3.01 -14.48
C ALA A 367 8.15 -3.93 -13.27
N PRO A 368 7.34 -3.61 -12.25
CA PRO A 368 7.19 -4.47 -11.10
C PRO A 368 6.76 -5.88 -11.47
N VAL A 369 7.43 -6.87 -10.90
CA VAL A 369 7.18 -8.28 -11.18
C VAL A 369 6.07 -8.76 -10.25
N THR A 370 4.86 -8.90 -10.80
CA THR A 370 3.74 -9.49 -10.06
C THR A 370 3.98 -10.98 -9.83
N THR A 371 4.08 -11.40 -8.58
CA THR A 371 4.31 -12.81 -8.19
C THR A 371 3.03 -13.56 -7.86
N PHE A 372 1.99 -12.87 -7.39
CA PHE A 372 0.70 -13.46 -7.06
C PHE A 372 -0.43 -12.44 -7.21
N VAL A 373 -1.59 -12.91 -7.66
CA VAL A 373 -2.88 -12.20 -7.59
C VAL A 373 -3.93 -13.24 -7.20
N GLY A 374 -4.69 -13.00 -6.14
CA GLY A 374 -5.65 -13.96 -5.63
C GLY A 374 -6.28 -13.52 -4.32
N SER A 375 -6.78 -14.45 -3.52
CA SER A 375 -7.25 -14.16 -2.16
C SER A 375 -6.19 -14.56 -1.14
N GLU A 376 -6.38 -14.20 0.13
CA GLU A 376 -5.56 -14.71 1.23
C GLU A 376 -5.82 -16.20 1.57
N LYS A 377 -6.80 -16.80 0.90
CA LYS A 377 -7.36 -18.12 1.18
C LYS A 377 -6.91 -19.09 0.08
N VAL A 378 -5.68 -19.55 0.19
CA VAL A 378 -5.01 -20.37 -0.83
C VAL A 378 -4.80 -21.79 -0.30
N ASP A 379 -5.02 -22.80 -1.13
CA ASP A 379 -4.69 -24.19 -0.81
C ASP A 379 -3.21 -24.51 -1.04
N GLU A 380 -2.81 -25.75 -0.72
CA GLU A 380 -1.45 -26.24 -0.93
C GLU A 380 -1.02 -26.29 -2.40
N ALA A 381 -1.98 -26.28 -3.34
CA ALA A 381 -1.75 -26.29 -4.78
C ALA A 381 -1.68 -24.86 -5.38
N GLY A 382 -1.89 -23.82 -4.59
CA GLY A 382 -1.89 -22.42 -5.05
C GLY A 382 -3.24 -21.93 -5.58
N VAL A 383 -4.31 -22.71 -5.45
CA VAL A 383 -5.67 -22.33 -5.84
C VAL A 383 -6.25 -21.39 -4.79
N SER A 384 -6.78 -20.26 -5.24
CA SER A 384 -7.35 -19.23 -4.37
C SER A 384 -8.87 -19.37 -4.26
N TYR A 385 -9.39 -19.22 -3.06
CA TYR A 385 -10.81 -19.38 -2.74
C TYR A 385 -11.40 -18.08 -2.16
N VAL A 386 -12.69 -17.89 -2.35
CA VAL A 386 -13.44 -16.81 -1.71
C VAL A 386 -14.78 -17.34 -1.23
N ASN A 387 -15.32 -16.76 -0.17
CA ASN A 387 -16.69 -17.07 0.29
C ASN A 387 -17.64 -15.92 0.01
N LYS A 388 -18.94 -16.11 0.24
CA LYS A 388 -19.92 -15.02 0.16
C LYS A 388 -19.63 -13.98 1.26
N GLY A 389 -19.69 -12.70 0.90
CA GLY A 389 -19.40 -11.59 1.83
C GLY A 389 -18.05 -10.95 1.61
N LEU A 390 -17.51 -10.30 2.65
CA LEU A 390 -16.27 -9.54 2.57
C LEU A 390 -15.04 -10.45 2.52
N ASN A 391 -14.23 -10.33 1.47
CA ASN A 391 -12.98 -11.03 1.26
C ASN A 391 -11.85 -10.05 0.92
N ASN A 392 -10.61 -10.40 1.27
CA ASN A 392 -9.44 -9.66 0.86
C ASN A 392 -8.85 -10.28 -0.41
N ILE A 393 -8.84 -9.49 -1.48
CA ILE A 393 -8.09 -9.80 -2.71
C ILE A 393 -6.72 -9.16 -2.58
N ILE A 394 -5.67 -9.94 -2.83
CA ILE A 394 -4.29 -9.53 -2.63
C ILE A 394 -3.49 -9.67 -3.93
N ALA A 395 -2.55 -8.76 -4.12
CA ALA A 395 -1.50 -8.90 -5.11
C ALA A 395 -0.14 -8.74 -4.42
N THR A 396 0.84 -9.56 -4.83
CA THR A 396 2.23 -9.43 -4.35
C THR A 396 3.17 -9.09 -5.48
N PHE A 397 4.13 -8.21 -5.19
CA PHE A 397 5.12 -7.71 -6.14
C PHE A 397 6.52 -7.86 -5.56
N ASP A 398 7.44 -8.30 -6.41
CA ASP A 398 8.89 -8.23 -6.16
C ASP A 398 9.38 -6.92 -6.79
N GLU A 399 9.64 -5.92 -5.95
CA GLU A 399 9.92 -4.54 -6.37
C GLU A 399 10.59 -3.74 -5.24
N ASP A 400 11.55 -2.89 -5.58
CA ASP A 400 12.30 -2.04 -4.64
C ASP A 400 11.74 -0.60 -4.58
N THR A 401 11.15 -0.11 -5.68
CA THR A 401 10.72 1.31 -5.85
C THR A 401 9.49 1.71 -5.03
N GLY A 402 8.63 0.74 -4.73
CA GLY A 402 7.54 0.91 -3.77
C GLY A 402 6.13 1.08 -4.35
N PHE A 403 5.14 0.85 -3.48
CA PHE A 403 3.71 1.04 -3.78
C PHE A 403 2.98 1.84 -2.68
N TYR A 404 3.67 2.77 -2.02
CA TYR A 404 3.14 3.63 -0.96
C TYR A 404 1.91 4.43 -1.37
N ASN A 405 1.80 4.82 -2.66
CA ASN A 405 0.62 5.51 -3.15
C ASN A 405 -0.56 4.56 -3.37
N ASN A 406 -0.41 3.23 -3.29
CA ASN A 406 -1.46 2.26 -3.58
C ASN A 406 -1.99 2.38 -5.03
N ASN A 407 -1.15 2.71 -6.01
CA ASN A 407 -1.52 2.82 -7.43
C ASN A 407 -1.68 1.44 -8.12
N VAL A 408 -2.27 0.47 -7.42
CA VAL A 408 -2.55 -0.88 -7.93
C VAL A 408 -4.05 -1.02 -8.09
N PHE A 409 -4.53 -1.38 -9.28
CA PHE A 409 -5.94 -1.50 -9.61
C PHE A 409 -6.30 -2.95 -9.89
N PHE A 410 -7.32 -3.47 -9.22
CA PHE A 410 -7.83 -4.82 -9.44
C PHE A 410 -9.11 -4.77 -10.27
N ASP A 411 -9.20 -5.63 -11.29
CA ASP A 411 -10.45 -6.02 -11.89
C ASP A 411 -11.05 -7.20 -11.12
N VAL A 412 -12.19 -6.94 -10.47
CA VAL A 412 -12.93 -7.89 -9.63
C VAL A 412 -14.40 -7.96 -10.03
N HIS A 413 -14.74 -7.55 -11.26
CA HIS A 413 -16.13 -7.49 -11.72
C HIS A 413 -16.85 -8.85 -11.63
N SER A 414 -16.09 -9.95 -11.74
CA SER A 414 -16.62 -11.31 -11.73
C SER A 414 -17.11 -11.74 -10.34
N LEU A 415 -16.55 -11.15 -9.27
CA LEU A 415 -16.90 -11.40 -7.87
C LEU A 415 -18.09 -10.55 -7.42
N ASN A 416 -18.21 -9.34 -7.98
CA ASN A 416 -19.28 -8.41 -7.70
C ASN A 416 -19.64 -7.62 -8.96
N SER A 417 -20.77 -7.98 -9.58
CA SER A 417 -21.25 -7.39 -10.83
C SER A 417 -21.61 -5.90 -10.72
N VAL A 418 -21.72 -5.35 -9.51
CA VAL A 418 -21.92 -3.91 -9.27
C VAL A 418 -20.61 -3.13 -9.51
N LEU A 419 -19.45 -3.79 -9.41
CA LEU A 419 -18.14 -3.19 -9.64
C LEU A 419 -17.78 -3.28 -11.13
N THR A 420 -18.32 -2.36 -11.93
CA THR A 420 -18.11 -2.33 -13.39
C THR A 420 -16.76 -1.73 -13.83
N MET A 421 -15.98 -1.19 -12.90
CA MET A 421 -14.68 -0.58 -13.16
C MET A 421 -13.63 -1.14 -12.19
N PRO A 422 -12.34 -1.21 -12.61
CA PRO A 422 -11.25 -1.57 -11.73
C PRO A 422 -11.22 -0.73 -10.46
N ARG A 423 -10.80 -1.35 -9.35
CA ARG A 423 -10.75 -0.71 -8.03
C ARG A 423 -9.32 -0.62 -7.56
N ARG A 424 -8.93 0.60 -7.14
CA ARG A 424 -7.65 0.86 -6.51
C ARG A 424 -7.53 0.06 -5.21
N ALA A 425 -6.35 -0.50 -4.96
CA ALA A 425 -5.98 -1.16 -3.71
C ALA A 425 -6.29 -0.23 -2.53
N PHE A 426 -6.79 -0.81 -1.44
CA PHE A 426 -7.05 -0.07 -0.23
C PHE A 426 -5.74 0.28 0.49
N LYS A 427 -4.79 -0.66 0.51
CA LYS A 427 -3.49 -0.48 1.15
C LYS A 427 -2.45 -1.41 0.53
N CYS A 428 -1.20 -0.93 0.42
CA CYS A 428 -0.02 -1.69 0.07
C CYS A 428 1.00 -1.60 1.22
N GLU A 429 1.58 -2.73 1.60
CA GLU A 429 2.59 -2.84 2.67
C GLU A 429 3.78 -3.66 2.21
N LEU A 430 4.98 -3.27 2.63
CA LEU A 430 6.21 -4.03 2.39
C LEU A 430 6.44 -5.04 3.53
N ASN A 431 6.39 -6.33 3.21
CA ASN A 431 6.76 -7.42 4.12
C ASN A 431 7.60 -8.45 3.35
N ASN A 432 8.88 -8.13 3.15
CA ASN A 432 9.83 -8.76 2.22
C ASN A 432 9.47 -8.58 0.73
N THR A 433 8.20 -8.66 0.38
CA THR A 433 7.63 -8.29 -0.93
C THR A 433 6.50 -7.29 -0.70
N TRP A 434 6.18 -6.48 -1.69
CA TRP A 434 5.02 -5.60 -1.61
C TRP A 434 3.73 -6.39 -1.65
N LYS A 435 2.82 -6.15 -0.71
CA LYS A 435 1.51 -6.78 -0.64
C LYS A 435 0.42 -5.71 -0.67
N CYS A 436 -0.31 -5.65 -1.78
CA CYS A 436 -1.46 -4.77 -1.96
C CYS A 436 -2.77 -5.52 -1.72
N VAL A 437 -3.68 -4.92 -0.95
CA VAL A 437 -4.94 -5.53 -0.52
C VAL A 437 -6.13 -4.69 -0.98
N LEU A 438 -7.13 -5.35 -1.56
CA LEU A 438 -8.44 -4.80 -1.89
C LEU A 438 -9.54 -5.62 -1.20
N PRO A 439 -10.26 -5.04 -0.22
CA PRO A 439 -11.46 -5.67 0.34
C PRO A 439 -12.61 -5.63 -0.68
N VAL A 440 -13.19 -6.79 -0.98
CA VAL A 440 -14.29 -6.97 -1.94
C VAL A 440 -15.44 -7.73 -1.28
N ASN A 441 -16.65 -7.18 -1.37
CA ASN A 441 -17.85 -7.90 -0.99
C ASN A 441 -18.31 -8.79 -2.15
N VAL A 442 -18.14 -10.10 -2.04
CA VAL A 442 -18.51 -11.11 -3.04
C VAL A 442 -20.01 -11.36 -2.96
N VAL A 443 -20.71 -11.09 -4.06
CA VAL A 443 -22.18 -11.21 -4.18
C VAL A 443 -22.61 -12.21 -5.25
N SER A 444 -21.65 -12.95 -5.82
CA SER A 444 -21.94 -13.95 -6.84
C SER A 444 -22.62 -15.19 -6.27
N ASP A 445 -23.46 -15.83 -7.07
CA ASP A 445 -24.20 -17.06 -6.73
C ASP A 445 -23.69 -18.30 -7.48
N ASN A 446 -22.61 -18.18 -8.26
CA ASN A 446 -22.06 -19.26 -9.07
C ASN A 446 -21.10 -20.14 -8.25
N GLU A 447 -21.64 -20.92 -7.32
CA GLU A 447 -20.90 -21.84 -6.46
C GLU A 447 -19.98 -22.79 -7.27
N GLY A 448 -18.74 -22.97 -6.81
CA GLY A 448 -17.73 -23.84 -7.41
C GLY A 448 -17.17 -23.40 -8.76
N MET A 449 -17.65 -22.28 -9.32
CA MET A 449 -17.19 -21.78 -10.61
C MET A 449 -15.99 -20.83 -10.45
N PRO A 450 -15.05 -20.83 -11.42
CA PRO A 450 -13.93 -19.88 -11.41
C PRO A 450 -14.41 -18.46 -11.71
N HIS A 451 -13.93 -17.52 -10.89
CA HIS A 451 -14.13 -16.08 -10.98
C HIS A 451 -12.82 -15.40 -11.34
N PHE A 452 -12.80 -14.71 -12.48
CA PHE A 452 -11.64 -14.01 -12.98
C PHE A 452 -11.29 -12.79 -12.12
N VAL A 453 -10.04 -12.69 -11.68
CA VAL A 453 -9.48 -11.48 -11.08
C VAL A 453 -8.16 -11.17 -11.75
N ALA A 454 -7.93 -9.89 -12.01
CA ALA A 454 -6.71 -9.44 -12.67
C ALA A 454 -6.23 -8.11 -12.10
N LEU A 455 -4.95 -7.82 -12.29
CA LEU A 455 -4.45 -6.47 -12.22
C LEU A 455 -4.84 -5.74 -13.50
N ALA A 456 -5.53 -4.62 -13.32
CA ALA A 456 -6.03 -3.78 -14.38
C ALA A 456 -5.11 -2.60 -14.62
N PHE A 457 -5.21 -2.04 -15.81
CA PHE A 457 -4.63 -0.74 -16.11
C PHE A 457 -5.42 0.37 -15.37
N PRO A 458 -4.76 1.41 -14.83
CA PRO A 458 -3.32 1.73 -14.91
C PRO A 458 -2.56 1.38 -13.62
N SER A 459 -2.40 0.09 -13.30
CA SER A 459 -1.54 -0.30 -12.17
C SER A 459 -0.07 0.07 -12.43
N ALA A 460 0.55 0.77 -11.49
CA ALA A 460 1.96 1.19 -11.55
C ALA A 460 2.58 1.24 -10.14
N ASP A 461 3.91 1.17 -10.07
CA ASP A 461 4.65 1.52 -8.85
C ASP A 461 4.59 3.03 -8.56
N ASP A 462 5.29 3.46 -7.51
CA ASP A 462 5.35 4.88 -7.13
C ASP A 462 6.15 5.75 -8.09
N LEU A 463 6.95 5.14 -8.97
CA LEU A 463 7.72 5.83 -10.01
C LEU A 463 7.00 5.85 -11.36
N GLY A 464 5.84 5.19 -11.48
CA GLY A 464 5.04 5.18 -12.68
C GLY A 464 5.37 4.05 -13.67
N ASN A 465 6.20 3.09 -13.28
CA ASN A 465 6.47 1.90 -14.06
C ASN A 465 5.22 1.00 -14.04
N ALA A 466 4.68 0.74 -15.22
CA ALA A 466 3.45 -0.02 -15.35
C ALA A 466 3.66 -1.46 -14.89
N VAL A 467 2.79 -1.92 -13.99
CA VAL A 467 2.83 -3.29 -13.47
C VAL A 467 2.53 -4.29 -14.59
N THR A 468 3.30 -5.38 -14.65
CA THR A 468 3.01 -6.47 -15.60
C THR A 468 1.65 -7.09 -15.26
N PRO A 469 0.66 -7.08 -16.17
CA PRO A 469 -0.66 -7.61 -15.90
C PRO A 469 -0.59 -9.10 -15.54
N LEU A 470 -1.09 -9.45 -14.36
CA LEU A 470 -1.29 -10.83 -13.94
C LEU A 470 -2.77 -11.05 -13.67
N SER A 471 -3.26 -12.23 -14.02
CA SER A 471 -4.63 -12.65 -13.76
C SER A 471 -4.65 -14.04 -13.16
N ASN A 472 -5.67 -14.30 -12.35
CA ASN A 472 -5.90 -15.57 -11.71
C ASN A 472 -7.42 -15.85 -11.61
N ASN A 473 -7.78 -17.11 -11.43
CA ASN A 473 -9.15 -17.52 -11.17
C ASN A 473 -9.31 -17.88 -9.70
N LEU A 474 -10.32 -17.29 -9.07
CA LEU A 474 -10.75 -17.59 -7.70
C LEU A 474 -11.94 -18.55 -7.75
N ILE A 475 -12.00 -19.54 -6.86
CA ILE A 475 -13.18 -20.41 -6.76
C ILE A 475 -14.09 -19.88 -5.66
N LEU A 476 -15.36 -19.64 -5.98
CA LEU A 476 -16.37 -19.29 -4.98
C LEU A 476 -16.81 -20.56 -4.25
N ASP A 477 -16.63 -20.56 -2.93
CA ASP A 477 -17.17 -21.57 -2.04
C ASP A 477 -17.87 -20.89 -0.85
N SER A 478 -19.19 -20.99 -0.82
CA SER A 478 -20.06 -20.45 0.22
C SER A 478 -20.72 -21.53 1.07
N VAL A 479 -20.43 -22.81 0.80
CA VAL A 479 -20.97 -23.94 1.55
C VAL A 479 -20.01 -24.27 2.68
N LYS A 480 -20.54 -24.47 3.89
CA LYS A 480 -19.73 -24.91 5.03
C LYS A 480 -19.55 -26.44 5.01
N PRO A 481 -18.42 -26.98 5.48
CA PRO A 481 -18.22 -28.42 5.56
C PRO A 481 -19.28 -29.14 6.41
N GLU A 482 -19.80 -30.26 5.94
CA GLU A 482 -20.84 -31.04 6.64
C GLU A 482 -20.25 -32.26 7.37
N VAL A 483 -20.59 -32.44 8.64
CA VAL A 483 -20.17 -33.63 9.42
C VAL A 483 -21.17 -34.75 9.23
N ASN A 484 -20.77 -35.83 8.54
CA ASN A 484 -21.65 -36.98 8.32
C ASN A 484 -21.76 -37.85 9.57
N ASN A 485 -20.62 -38.15 10.20
CA ASN A 485 -20.57 -38.91 11.45
C ASN A 485 -19.30 -38.58 12.25
N VAL A 486 -19.34 -38.93 13.53
CA VAL A 486 -18.22 -38.84 14.45
C VAL A 486 -18.11 -40.17 15.19
N SER A 487 -16.92 -40.75 15.21
CA SER A 487 -16.61 -41.92 16.03
C SER A 487 -15.55 -41.58 17.07
N LEU A 488 -15.79 -42.00 18.31
CA LEU A 488 -14.86 -41.86 19.43
C LEU A 488 -14.13 -43.18 19.64
N SER A 489 -12.84 -43.13 20.01
CA SER A 489 -12.07 -44.35 20.33
C SER A 489 -12.62 -45.13 21.52
N THR A 490 -13.32 -44.45 22.44
CA THR A 490 -14.00 -45.05 23.58
C THR A 490 -15.26 -44.24 23.91
N PRO A 491 -16.37 -44.88 24.33
CA PRO A 491 -17.56 -44.18 24.78
C PRO A 491 -17.33 -43.40 26.09
N CYS A 492 -16.36 -43.82 26.92
CA CYS A 492 -15.97 -43.08 28.13
C CYS A 492 -14.44 -43.07 28.29
N VAL A 493 -13.82 -41.89 28.14
CA VAL A 493 -12.37 -41.74 28.22
C VAL A 493 -11.92 -41.47 29.66
N THR A 494 -10.77 -42.00 30.05
CA THR A 494 -10.15 -41.77 31.35
C THR A 494 -8.93 -40.84 31.28
N SER A 495 -8.47 -40.31 32.42
CA SER A 495 -7.29 -39.44 32.50
C SER A 495 -5.97 -40.09 32.05
N SER A 496 -5.92 -41.41 31.91
CA SER A 496 -4.75 -42.17 31.43
C SER A 496 -4.77 -42.47 29.93
N GLU A 497 -5.86 -42.12 29.23
CA GLU A 497 -6.06 -42.44 27.82
C GLU A 497 -5.97 -41.20 26.93
N ILE A 498 -5.77 -41.45 25.64
CA ILE A 498 -5.89 -40.44 24.59
C ILE A 498 -7.25 -40.65 23.92
N LEU A 499 -8.09 -39.62 23.92
CA LEU A 499 -9.35 -39.65 23.18
C LEU A 499 -9.05 -39.35 21.72
N GLN A 500 -9.27 -40.32 20.84
CA GLN A 500 -9.18 -40.13 19.41
C GLN A 500 -10.61 -39.92 18.87
N MET A 501 -10.81 -38.80 18.17
CA MET A 501 -12.06 -38.48 17.48
C MET A 501 -11.82 -38.57 15.98
N VAL A 502 -12.62 -39.37 15.29
CA VAL A 502 -12.58 -39.49 13.83
C VAL A 502 -13.87 -38.90 13.25
N PHE A 503 -13.73 -37.88 12.41
CA PHE A 503 -14.81 -37.17 11.74
C PHE A 503 -14.81 -37.53 10.27
N ASN A 504 -15.92 -38.01 9.73
CA ASN A 504 -16.09 -38.07 8.28
C ASN A 504 -16.90 -36.86 7.81
N ILE A 505 -16.27 -36.02 7.00
CA ILE A 505 -16.74 -34.69 6.59
C ILE A 505 -16.96 -34.68 5.07
N THR A 506 -18.08 -34.12 4.62
CA THR A 506 -18.32 -33.84 3.20
C THR A 506 -17.96 -32.38 2.91
N GLU A 507 -17.08 -32.18 1.94
CA GLU A 507 -16.74 -30.87 1.37
C GLU A 507 -16.35 -31.04 -0.11
N GLU A 508 -17.15 -30.47 -1.02
CA GLU A 508 -17.05 -30.69 -2.46
C GLU A 508 -16.17 -29.66 -3.18
N THR A 509 -16.08 -28.44 -2.67
CA THR A 509 -15.57 -27.29 -3.44
C THR A 509 -14.15 -26.92 -3.06
N SER A 510 -13.92 -26.43 -1.84
CA SER A 510 -12.60 -25.96 -1.42
C SER A 510 -11.78 -27.00 -0.65
N GLY A 511 -12.43 -28.00 -0.06
CA GLY A 511 -11.79 -29.01 0.79
C GLY A 511 -11.59 -28.54 2.23
N VAL A 512 -11.24 -29.45 3.13
CA VAL A 512 -11.08 -29.13 4.55
C VAL A 512 -9.67 -28.60 4.82
N LYS A 513 -9.57 -27.37 5.32
CA LYS A 513 -8.29 -26.73 5.67
C LYS A 513 -7.82 -27.13 7.06
N SER A 514 -8.72 -27.08 8.05
CA SER A 514 -8.38 -27.42 9.43
C SER A 514 -9.60 -27.86 10.23
N ILE A 515 -9.36 -28.69 11.24
CA ILE A 515 -10.33 -29.03 12.28
C ILE A 515 -9.71 -28.70 13.64
N ASN A 516 -10.44 -27.95 14.46
CA ASN A 516 -9.99 -27.53 15.78
C ASN A 516 -11.03 -27.90 16.83
N VAL A 517 -10.60 -28.60 17.87
CA VAL A 517 -11.47 -29.05 18.97
C VAL A 517 -11.14 -28.29 20.25
N ASN A 518 -12.13 -27.62 20.83
CA ASN A 518 -11.97 -26.96 22.12
C ASN A 518 -12.31 -27.92 23.26
N ALA A 519 -11.31 -28.65 23.71
CA ALA A 519 -11.46 -29.66 24.76
C ALA A 519 -11.37 -29.10 26.18
N SER A 520 -11.47 -27.78 26.40
CA SER A 520 -11.23 -27.15 27.72
C SER A 520 -12.15 -27.64 28.85
N LYS A 521 -13.27 -28.29 28.52
CA LYS A 521 -14.20 -28.90 29.49
C LYS A 521 -13.79 -30.32 29.91
N ILE A 522 -13.00 -31.01 29.10
CA ILE A 522 -12.65 -32.43 29.29
C ILE A 522 -11.13 -32.66 29.39
N SER A 523 -10.30 -31.68 29.03
CA SER A 523 -8.85 -31.70 29.11
C SER A 523 -8.35 -30.58 30.03
N THR A 524 -7.21 -30.81 30.68
CA THR A 524 -6.51 -29.82 31.49
C THR A 524 -5.69 -28.84 30.65
N TYR A 525 -5.54 -29.09 29.34
CA TYR A 525 -4.90 -28.19 28.40
C TYR A 525 -5.87 -27.06 27.94
N PRO A 526 -5.49 -25.77 28.06
CA PRO A 526 -6.39 -24.66 27.75
C PRO A 526 -6.49 -24.29 26.26
N GLY A 527 -5.70 -24.91 25.38
CA GLY A 527 -5.67 -24.60 23.95
C GLY A 527 -6.64 -25.42 23.10
N LEU A 528 -6.66 -25.13 21.80
CA LEU A 528 -7.37 -25.92 20.80
C LEU A 528 -6.51 -27.14 20.41
N PHE A 529 -7.17 -28.27 20.19
CA PHE A 529 -6.56 -29.47 19.63
C PHE A 529 -6.78 -29.45 18.11
N GLU A 530 -5.70 -29.38 17.35
CA GLU A 530 -5.72 -29.43 15.89
C GLU A 530 -5.77 -30.89 15.43
N GLY A 531 -6.59 -31.19 14.43
CA GLY A 531 -6.67 -32.52 13.83
C GLY A 531 -6.05 -32.59 12.45
N ASN A 532 -5.66 -33.81 12.08
CA ASN A 532 -5.12 -34.11 10.76
C ASN A 532 -6.25 -34.57 9.85
N CYS A 533 -6.44 -33.86 8.74
CA CYS A 533 -7.45 -34.18 7.73
C CYS A 533 -6.81 -34.83 6.51
N SER A 534 -7.42 -35.91 6.03
CA SER A 534 -7.01 -36.61 4.82
C SER A 534 -8.19 -36.81 3.89
N LYS A 535 -7.96 -36.64 2.59
CA LYS A 535 -8.99 -36.78 1.56
C LYS A 535 -9.19 -38.27 1.23
N VAL A 536 -10.38 -38.81 1.51
CA VAL A 536 -10.73 -40.22 1.25
C VAL A 536 -11.32 -40.40 -0.14
N SER A 537 -12.10 -39.42 -0.62
CA SER A 537 -12.64 -39.38 -1.99
C SER A 537 -12.75 -37.93 -2.49
N SER A 538 -13.37 -37.68 -3.65
CA SER A 538 -13.48 -36.33 -4.23
C SER A 538 -14.12 -35.30 -3.28
N SER A 539 -15.10 -35.71 -2.48
CA SER A 539 -15.82 -34.86 -1.53
C SER A 539 -15.76 -35.35 -0.08
N LEU A 540 -15.28 -36.57 0.19
CA LEU A 540 -15.20 -37.11 1.54
C LEU A 540 -13.81 -36.92 2.15
N TRP A 541 -13.78 -36.32 3.32
CA TRP A 541 -12.61 -36.12 4.15
C TRP A 541 -12.74 -36.91 5.44
N GLN A 542 -11.64 -37.49 5.90
CA GLN A 542 -11.55 -38.10 7.22
C GLN A 542 -10.53 -37.31 8.03
N CYS A 543 -11.01 -36.69 9.10
CA CYS A 543 -10.18 -35.92 10.02
C CYS A 543 -10.08 -36.63 11.36
N THR A 544 -8.86 -36.72 11.90
CA THR A 544 -8.59 -37.34 13.19
C THR A 544 -8.03 -36.30 14.15
N VAL A 545 -8.63 -36.19 15.34
CA VAL A 545 -8.18 -35.31 16.42
C VAL A 545 -7.84 -36.15 17.63
N GLU A 546 -6.65 -35.95 18.19
CA GLU A 546 -6.19 -36.65 19.40
C GLU A 546 -6.19 -35.66 20.58
N ILE A 547 -6.96 -35.98 21.61
CA ILE A 547 -7.08 -35.17 22.82
C ILE A 547 -6.39 -35.91 23.96
N ASN A 548 -5.35 -35.29 24.51
CA ASN A 548 -4.61 -35.77 25.66
C ASN A 548 -4.89 -34.91 26.91
N TYR A 549 -4.23 -35.25 28.02
CA TYR A 549 -4.38 -34.57 29.32
C TYR A 549 -5.83 -34.50 29.84
N ILE A 550 -6.59 -35.58 29.61
CA ILE A 550 -7.98 -35.72 30.04
C ILE A 550 -8.10 -35.51 31.55
N THR A 551 -9.13 -34.78 31.98
CA THR A 551 -9.36 -34.51 33.40
C THR A 551 -9.65 -35.80 34.17
N SER A 552 -9.17 -35.89 35.42
CA SER A 552 -9.43 -37.06 36.28
C SER A 552 -10.84 -37.06 36.88
N SER A 553 -11.55 -35.94 36.82
CA SER A 553 -12.90 -35.79 37.37
C SER A 553 -13.93 -36.23 36.34
N PRO A 554 -14.92 -37.07 36.71
CA PRO A 554 -15.93 -37.50 35.77
C PRO A 554 -16.76 -36.31 35.31
N VAL A 555 -16.89 -36.14 34.00
CA VAL A 555 -17.62 -35.02 33.38
C VAL A 555 -18.26 -35.47 32.09
N GLN A 556 -19.51 -35.08 31.86
CA GLN A 556 -20.16 -35.19 30.56
C GLN A 556 -20.30 -33.78 30.00
N ALA A 557 -19.71 -33.53 28.83
CA ALA A 557 -19.67 -32.21 28.26
C ALA A 557 -19.77 -32.25 26.74
N ASP A 558 -20.51 -31.28 26.19
CA ASP A 558 -20.46 -30.98 24.76
C ASP A 558 -19.20 -30.18 24.46
N VAL A 559 -18.36 -30.78 23.62
CA VAL A 559 -17.07 -30.27 23.16
C VAL A 559 -17.29 -29.60 21.80
N PRO A 560 -17.07 -28.27 21.69
CA PRO A 560 -17.22 -27.57 20.42
C PRO A 560 -16.05 -27.89 19.48
N VAL A 561 -16.41 -28.15 18.23
CA VAL A 561 -15.53 -28.47 17.11
C VAL A 561 -15.74 -27.43 16.01
N PHE A 562 -14.65 -26.86 15.54
CA PHE A 562 -14.61 -25.86 14.48
C PHE A 562 -13.96 -26.46 13.25
N ILE A 563 -14.74 -26.66 12.20
CA ILE A 563 -14.25 -27.20 10.93
C ILE A 563 -14.21 -26.05 9.94
N ILE A 564 -13.04 -25.79 9.37
CA ILE A 564 -12.78 -24.66 8.49
C ILE A 564 -12.31 -25.22 7.14
N ASP A 565 -12.96 -24.81 6.06
CA ASP A 565 -12.54 -25.13 4.70
C ASP A 565 -11.47 -24.16 4.17
N TYR A 566 -11.00 -24.35 2.94
CA TYR A 566 -10.02 -23.44 2.34
C TYR A 566 -10.62 -22.07 2.00
N ALA A 567 -11.93 -21.97 1.78
CA ALA A 567 -12.64 -20.71 1.58
C ALA A 567 -12.97 -19.94 2.88
N GLY A 568 -12.61 -20.49 4.04
CA GLY A 568 -12.84 -19.91 5.36
C GLY A 568 -14.28 -20.00 5.85
N ASN A 569 -15.12 -20.85 5.27
CA ASN A 569 -16.42 -21.17 5.86
C ASN A 569 -16.20 -22.04 7.11
N VAL A 570 -16.95 -21.75 8.17
CA VAL A 570 -16.80 -22.42 9.46
C VAL A 570 -18.09 -23.17 9.80
N ASN A 571 -17.97 -24.47 10.04
CA ASN A 571 -19.03 -25.25 10.66
C ASN A 571 -18.73 -25.48 12.14
N ASN A 572 -19.65 -25.06 13.01
CA ASN A 572 -19.59 -25.28 14.45
C ASN A 572 -20.40 -26.54 14.78
N TYR A 573 -19.72 -27.59 15.22
CA TYR A 573 -20.33 -28.87 15.58
C TYR A 573 -20.03 -29.18 17.05
N ASN A 574 -20.97 -29.77 17.78
CA ASN A 574 -20.77 -30.14 19.18
C ASN A 574 -20.76 -31.68 19.29
N VAL A 575 -19.72 -32.22 19.90
CA VAL A 575 -19.60 -33.66 20.18
C VAL A 575 -19.80 -33.87 21.68
N SER A 576 -20.75 -34.73 22.05
CA SER A 576 -20.94 -35.09 23.45
C SER A 576 -19.90 -36.11 23.86
N VAL A 577 -19.07 -35.77 24.85
CA VAL A 577 -17.99 -36.62 25.35
C VAL A 577 -18.22 -36.89 26.83
N GLU A 578 -18.08 -38.16 27.20
CA GLU A 578 -18.08 -38.59 28.59
C GLU A 578 -16.65 -38.91 29.05
N VAL A 579 -16.24 -38.29 30.16
CA VAL A 579 -15.00 -38.57 30.87
C VAL A 579 -15.34 -39.35 32.13
N CYS A 580 -14.69 -40.49 32.30
CA CYS A 580 -14.84 -41.35 33.46
C CYS A 580 -13.64 -41.21 34.41
N ARG A 581 -13.89 -41.44 35.70
CA ARG A 581 -12.85 -41.58 36.71
C ARG A 581 -12.11 -42.90 36.52
N ALA A 582 -10.79 -42.87 36.39
CA ALA A 582 -9.98 -44.08 36.42
C ALA A 582 -9.83 -44.62 37.86
N ASP A 583 -10.00 -45.93 38.03
CA ASP A 583 -9.58 -46.67 39.23
C ASP A 583 -8.46 -47.67 38.88
N PRO A 584 -7.18 -47.32 39.14
CA PRO A 584 -6.04 -48.21 38.89
C PRO A 584 -5.82 -49.28 39.96
N ASN A 585 -6.51 -49.21 41.11
CA ASN A 585 -6.15 -50.02 42.28
C ASN A 585 -7.14 -51.16 42.53
N THR A 586 -8.33 -51.10 41.95
CA THR A 586 -9.37 -52.10 42.14
C THR A 586 -9.45 -53.00 40.90
N THR A 587 -9.39 -54.32 41.11
CA THR A 587 -9.83 -55.30 40.10
C THR A 587 -11.31 -55.58 40.36
N PRO A 588 -12.21 -55.32 39.40
CA PRO A 588 -13.63 -55.55 39.60
C PRO A 588 -13.96 -57.04 39.64
N ASN A 589 -15.12 -57.35 40.21
CA ASN A 589 -15.75 -58.68 40.19
C ASN A 589 -17.26 -58.46 40.03
N PHE A 590 -17.66 -58.11 38.82
CA PHE A 590 -19.04 -57.79 38.43
C PHE A 590 -19.61 -58.77 37.42
N VAL A 591 -18.81 -59.70 36.92
CA VAL A 591 -19.16 -60.57 35.82
C VAL A 591 -19.14 -62.01 36.30
N SER A 592 -20.19 -62.74 35.94
CA SER A 592 -20.10 -64.20 35.91
C SER A 592 -20.25 -64.66 34.46
N ALA A 593 -19.22 -65.26 33.91
CA ALA A 593 -19.25 -65.78 32.56
C ALA A 593 -19.50 -67.30 32.55
N SER A 594 -20.33 -67.74 31.63
CA SER A 594 -20.46 -69.16 31.26
C SER A 594 -20.43 -69.27 29.75
N PHE A 595 -20.20 -70.46 29.20
CA PHE A 595 -20.21 -70.62 27.76
C PHE A 595 -20.81 -71.92 27.31
N THR A 596 -21.40 -71.88 26.12
CA THR A 596 -21.90 -73.04 25.39
C THR A 596 -21.09 -73.18 24.11
N VAL A 597 -20.66 -74.40 23.83
CA VAL A 597 -19.85 -74.73 22.66
C VAL A 597 -20.72 -75.42 21.64
N ILE A 598 -20.58 -75.04 20.36
CA ILE A 598 -21.24 -75.69 19.24
C ILE A 598 -20.19 -76.04 18.16
N PRO A 599 -20.08 -77.31 17.76
CA PRO A 599 -20.77 -78.47 18.32
C PRO A 599 -20.19 -78.85 19.71
N ASP A 600 -21.00 -79.49 20.56
CA ASP A 600 -20.60 -80.00 21.87
C ASP A 600 -19.91 -81.37 21.80
N GLU A 601 -19.99 -82.02 20.64
CA GLU A 601 -19.26 -83.21 20.25
C GLU A 601 -18.56 -82.97 18.90
N ILE A 602 -17.29 -83.35 18.79
CA ILE A 602 -16.51 -83.22 17.54
C ILE A 602 -16.10 -84.60 17.06
N ASP A 603 -16.34 -84.88 15.78
CA ASP A 603 -15.89 -86.12 15.18
C ASP A 603 -14.36 -86.15 15.11
N ARG A 604 -13.77 -87.15 15.77
CA ARG A 604 -12.33 -87.28 15.96
C ARG A 604 -11.59 -87.42 14.63
N ARG A 605 -12.19 -88.08 13.64
CA ARG A 605 -11.60 -88.25 12.30
C ARG A 605 -11.76 -86.99 11.47
N LEU A 606 -12.90 -86.30 11.56
CA LEU A 606 -13.12 -85.08 10.81
C LEU A 606 -12.09 -84.00 11.21
N ALA A 607 -11.89 -83.82 12.52
CA ALA A 607 -10.95 -82.85 13.05
C ALA A 607 -9.46 -83.21 12.83
N SER A 608 -9.15 -84.46 12.43
CA SER A 608 -7.79 -84.85 12.03
C SER A 608 -7.47 -84.55 10.56
N TYR A 609 -8.49 -84.32 9.71
CA TYR A 609 -8.32 -84.01 8.29
C TYR A 609 -8.61 -82.56 7.94
N TYR A 610 -9.47 -81.89 8.71
CA TYR A 610 -9.93 -80.53 8.46
C TYR A 610 -9.96 -79.71 9.75
N GLU A 611 -9.72 -78.41 9.62
CA GLU A 611 -9.98 -77.44 10.68
C GLU A 611 -11.49 -77.40 10.95
N VAL A 612 -11.91 -77.82 12.14
CA VAL A 612 -13.31 -77.77 12.56
C VAL A 612 -13.53 -76.47 13.34
N PRO A 613 -14.38 -75.55 12.85
CA PRO A 613 -14.72 -74.36 13.60
C PRO A 613 -15.60 -74.74 14.79
N VAL A 614 -15.14 -74.35 15.98
CA VAL A 614 -15.80 -74.53 17.26
C VAL A 614 -16.29 -73.17 17.71
N ILE A 615 -17.60 -73.00 17.68
CA ILE A 615 -18.25 -71.73 18.02
C ILE A 615 -18.54 -71.73 19.51
N VAL A 616 -17.95 -70.78 20.22
CA VAL A 616 -18.14 -70.56 21.64
C VAL A 616 -19.08 -69.37 21.84
N PHE A 617 -20.28 -69.64 22.32
CA PHE A 617 -21.23 -68.63 22.74
C PHE A 617 -20.99 -68.30 24.21
N LEU A 618 -20.52 -67.09 24.47
CA LEU A 618 -20.30 -66.59 25.83
C LEU A 618 -21.62 -66.01 26.36
N ASN A 619 -22.10 -66.56 27.47
CA ASN A 619 -23.21 -66.03 28.23
C ASN A 619 -22.65 -65.27 29.41
N ILE A 620 -22.55 -63.96 29.26
CA ILE A 620 -21.99 -63.06 30.28
C ILE A 620 -23.16 -62.44 31.06
N SER A 621 -23.21 -62.66 32.37
CA SER A 621 -24.17 -61.98 33.25
C SER A 621 -23.48 -61.03 34.21
N LEU A 622 -24.01 -59.82 34.29
CA LEU A 622 -23.50 -58.75 35.15
C LEU A 622 -24.22 -58.80 36.52
N ASP A 623 -23.45 -59.02 37.59
CA ASP A 623 -23.91 -59.19 38.96
C ASP A 623 -24.47 -57.89 39.58
N SER A 624 -24.25 -56.75 38.92
CA SER A 624 -24.82 -55.47 39.32
C SER A 624 -25.39 -54.73 38.09
N GLY A 625 -26.66 -54.33 38.15
CA GLY A 625 -27.32 -53.56 37.08
C GLY A 625 -26.76 -52.13 36.86
N ARG A 626 -25.49 -51.90 37.21
CA ARG A 626 -24.75 -50.65 37.02
C ARG A 626 -23.36 -50.87 36.42
N ALA A 627 -22.95 -52.12 36.20
CA ALA A 627 -21.70 -52.45 35.54
C ALA A 627 -21.91 -52.62 34.04
N GLU A 628 -20.95 -52.18 33.23
CA GLU A 628 -20.95 -52.32 31.77
C GLU A 628 -19.55 -52.78 31.33
N ILE A 629 -19.49 -53.65 30.32
CA ILE A 629 -18.24 -54.08 29.70
C ILE A 629 -17.88 -53.02 28.65
N ILE A 630 -16.70 -52.41 28.78
CA ILE A 630 -16.19 -51.40 27.84
C ILE A 630 -15.38 -52.06 26.73
N ASN A 631 -14.57 -53.04 27.13
CA ASN A 631 -13.70 -53.79 26.23
C ASN A 631 -13.64 -55.24 26.71
N LEU A 632 -13.63 -56.17 25.77
CA LEU A 632 -13.51 -57.60 26.02
C LEU A 632 -12.35 -58.13 25.19
N GLU A 633 -11.31 -58.59 25.87
CA GLU A 633 -10.16 -59.25 25.28
C GLU A 633 -10.12 -60.69 25.79
N HIS A 634 -9.48 -61.59 25.04
CA HIS A 634 -9.13 -62.91 25.56
C HIS A 634 -7.62 -62.97 25.76
N ASP A 635 -7.20 -63.47 26.91
CA ASP A 635 -5.80 -63.77 27.18
C ASP A 635 -5.64 -65.29 27.28
N ASN A 636 -4.74 -65.85 26.47
CA ASN A 636 -4.40 -67.27 26.50
C ASN A 636 -5.62 -68.23 26.41
N CYS A 637 -6.57 -67.95 25.52
CA CYS A 637 -7.57 -68.95 25.09
C CYS A 637 -6.83 -70.10 24.39
N ARG A 638 -6.61 -71.22 25.10
CA ARG A 638 -5.95 -72.41 24.56
C ARG A 638 -6.85 -73.61 24.73
N ALA A 639 -6.90 -74.47 23.73
CA ALA A 639 -7.17 -75.87 24.01
C ALA A 639 -5.98 -76.35 24.85
N ILE A 640 -6.20 -76.78 26.09
CA ILE A 640 -5.16 -77.46 26.86
C ILE A 640 -4.79 -78.69 26.02
N TYR A 641 -3.48 -78.81 25.71
CA TYR A 641 -2.86 -79.63 24.66
C TYR A 641 -2.86 -78.95 23.26
N ASN A 642 -1.69 -78.87 22.60
CA ASN A 642 -1.35 -78.08 21.41
C ASN A 642 -2.16 -78.42 20.13
N TYR A 643 -3.49 -78.36 20.18
CA TYR A 643 -4.41 -78.74 19.09
C TYR A 643 -5.04 -77.54 18.36
N LEU A 644 -4.57 -76.34 18.70
CA LEU A 644 -4.84 -75.14 17.91
C LEU A 644 -3.60 -74.92 17.05
N ASP A 645 -3.80 -74.65 15.77
CA ASP A 645 -2.74 -74.13 14.92
C ASP A 645 -2.12 -72.91 15.65
N PRO A 646 -0.83 -72.94 16.02
CA PRO A 646 -0.20 -71.87 16.78
C PRO A 646 -0.23 -70.52 16.04
N GLU A 647 -0.60 -70.49 14.76
CA GLU A 647 -0.80 -69.26 13.98
C GLU A 647 -2.24 -68.71 14.00
N GLN A 648 -3.23 -69.45 14.51
CA GLN A 648 -4.64 -69.05 14.53
C GLN A 648 -5.10 -68.75 15.97
N ASP A 649 -4.88 -67.52 16.42
CA ASP A 649 -5.51 -67.04 17.66
C ASP A 649 -7.05 -67.04 17.51
N PRO A 650 -7.80 -67.41 18.56
CA PRO A 650 -9.25 -67.20 18.59
C PRO A 650 -9.56 -65.74 18.28
N TYR A 651 -10.72 -65.50 17.69
CA TYR A 651 -11.22 -64.15 17.46
C TYR A 651 -12.72 -64.08 17.72
N PHE A 652 -13.20 -62.90 18.11
CA PHE A 652 -14.62 -62.63 18.26
C PHE A 652 -15.25 -62.41 16.88
N VAL A 653 -16.31 -63.15 16.58
CA VAL A 653 -17.03 -63.10 15.29
C VAL A 653 -17.89 -61.82 15.18
N SER A 654 -18.15 -61.13 16.30
CA SER A 654 -18.97 -59.93 16.37
C SER A 654 -18.61 -59.05 17.56
N ASP A 655 -18.18 -57.82 17.30
CA ASP A 655 -17.99 -56.77 18.32
C ASP A 655 -19.31 -56.07 18.75
N ILE A 656 -20.46 -56.51 18.21
CA ILE A 656 -21.70 -55.73 18.27
C ILE A 656 -22.48 -55.94 19.58
N ASP A 657 -22.30 -57.08 20.27
CA ASP A 657 -22.95 -57.34 21.56
C ASP A 657 -21.95 -57.94 22.56
N LEU A 658 -21.36 -57.08 23.38
CA LEU A 658 -20.43 -57.46 24.45
C LEU A 658 -21.08 -58.35 25.53
N ASN A 659 -22.41 -58.46 25.59
CA ASN A 659 -23.09 -59.34 26.54
C ASN A 659 -23.27 -60.77 26.03
N HIS A 660 -23.26 -60.96 24.71
CA HIS A 660 -23.33 -62.28 24.07
C HIS A 660 -22.24 -62.48 23.01
N PRO A 661 -20.95 -62.33 23.37
CA PRO A 661 -19.88 -62.45 22.41
C PRO A 661 -19.80 -63.87 21.88
N ILE A 662 -19.58 -63.98 20.57
CA ILE A 662 -19.36 -65.24 19.88
C ILE A 662 -17.89 -65.31 19.54
N MET A 663 -17.20 -66.32 20.05
CA MET A 663 -15.80 -66.59 19.75
C MET A 663 -15.70 -67.80 18.84
N GLU A 664 -14.86 -67.73 17.81
CA GLU A 664 -14.55 -68.86 16.94
C GLU A 664 -13.18 -69.42 17.31
N LEU A 665 -13.13 -70.73 17.57
CA LEU A 665 -11.91 -71.49 17.78
C LEU A 665 -11.77 -72.47 16.61
N LYS A 666 -10.66 -72.45 15.88
CA LYS A 666 -10.42 -73.45 14.84
C LYS A 666 -9.61 -74.60 15.40
N LEU A 667 -10.19 -75.79 15.38
CA LEU A 667 -9.58 -76.96 15.99
C LEU A 667 -8.98 -77.87 14.91
N PHE A 668 -7.73 -78.30 15.12
CA PHE A 668 -7.07 -79.30 14.29
C PHE A 668 -6.39 -80.33 15.19
N LEU A 669 -6.87 -81.58 15.15
CA LEU A 669 -6.35 -82.66 15.98
C LEU A 669 -5.18 -83.34 15.27
N ASP A 670 -4.01 -83.37 15.90
CA ASP A 670 -2.90 -84.21 15.42
C ASP A 670 -3.15 -85.70 15.71
N GLU A 671 -2.35 -86.59 15.11
CA GLU A 671 -2.50 -88.05 15.31
C GLU A 671 -2.31 -88.49 16.77
N GLU A 672 -1.60 -87.71 17.59
CA GLU A 672 -1.39 -88.00 19.02
C GLU A 672 -2.64 -87.66 19.86
N ALA A 673 -3.39 -86.62 19.46
CA ALA A 673 -4.65 -86.20 20.06
C ALA A 673 -5.78 -87.23 19.96
N LEU A 674 -5.66 -88.17 19.02
CA LEU A 674 -6.67 -89.20 18.74
C LEU A 674 -6.86 -90.21 19.89
N ALA A 675 -6.03 -90.17 20.94
CA ALA A 675 -6.13 -91.08 22.08
C ALA A 675 -7.10 -90.61 23.19
N GLU A 676 -7.42 -89.32 23.24
CA GLU A 676 -8.25 -88.72 24.29
C GLU A 676 -9.74 -88.69 23.90
N ASP A 677 -10.63 -88.82 24.89
CA ASP A 677 -12.09 -88.79 24.66
C ASP A 677 -12.68 -87.38 24.69
N TYR A 678 -11.89 -86.38 25.04
CA TYR A 678 -12.28 -84.97 25.05
C TYR A 678 -11.05 -84.06 24.93
N PHE A 679 -11.25 -82.80 24.57
CA PHE A 679 -10.26 -81.73 24.80
C PHE A 679 -10.86 -80.64 25.69
N THR A 680 -10.00 -79.89 26.37
CA THR A 680 -10.41 -78.83 27.29
C THR A 680 -10.15 -77.47 26.67
N ILE A 681 -11.18 -76.66 26.49
CA ILE A 681 -11.06 -75.24 26.20
C ILE A 681 -10.80 -74.54 27.55
N ASP A 682 -9.65 -73.89 27.69
CA ASP A 682 -9.26 -73.08 28.85
C ASP A 682 -8.94 -71.66 28.38
N CYS A 683 -9.75 -70.70 28.78
CA CYS A 683 -9.60 -69.32 28.35
C CYS A 683 -9.75 -68.35 29.49
N ASN A 684 -8.93 -67.31 29.52
CA ASN A 684 -9.14 -66.16 30.38
C ASN A 684 -9.77 -65.03 29.57
N LEU A 685 -10.98 -64.64 29.92
CA LEU A 685 -11.61 -63.45 29.37
C LEU A 685 -11.21 -62.24 30.21
N SER A 686 -10.50 -61.30 29.62
CA SER A 686 -10.05 -60.05 30.22
C SER A 686 -11.05 -58.94 29.85
N MET A 687 -11.80 -58.46 30.83
CA MET A 687 -12.87 -57.48 30.62
C MET A 687 -12.52 -56.16 31.29
N LYS A 688 -12.48 -55.08 30.51
CA LYS A 688 -12.38 -53.74 31.05
C LYS A 688 -13.76 -53.26 31.45
N MET A 689 -13.96 -53.03 32.74
CA MET A 689 -15.27 -52.76 33.31
C MET A 689 -15.49 -51.29 33.61
N ARG A 690 -16.73 -50.85 33.47
CA ARG A 690 -17.28 -49.57 33.95
C ARG A 690 -18.32 -49.86 35.03
N SER A 691 -18.34 -49.08 36.11
CA SER A 691 -19.47 -49.04 37.06
C SER A 691 -19.82 -47.60 37.40
N GLY A 692 -21.01 -47.15 36.98
CA GLY A 692 -21.37 -45.72 37.01
C GLY A 692 -20.39 -44.88 36.20
N ASN A 693 -19.70 -43.91 36.84
CA ASN A 693 -18.71 -43.03 36.19
C ASN A 693 -17.26 -43.47 36.50
N THR A 694 -17.05 -44.70 36.97
CA THR A 694 -15.72 -45.24 37.27
C THR A 694 -15.37 -46.33 36.28
N VAL A 695 -14.21 -46.22 35.65
CA VAL A 695 -13.63 -47.23 34.78
C VAL A 695 -12.46 -47.88 35.52
N PHE A 696 -12.47 -49.20 35.60
CA PHE A 696 -11.43 -49.97 36.28
C PHE A 696 -10.32 -50.26 35.28
N LEU A 697 -9.09 -49.85 35.60
CA LEU A 697 -7.96 -50.05 34.70
C LEU A 697 -7.37 -51.45 34.79
N ASN A 698 -7.51 -52.13 35.93
CA ASN A 698 -7.23 -53.55 36.03
C ASN A 698 -8.44 -54.31 35.45
N PRO A 699 -8.25 -55.12 34.39
CA PRO A 699 -9.35 -55.88 33.82
C PRO A 699 -9.82 -56.95 34.81
N GLU A 700 -11.12 -57.21 34.79
CA GLU A 700 -11.70 -58.39 35.44
C GLU A 700 -11.43 -59.61 34.57
N VAL A 701 -10.86 -60.66 35.17
CA VAL A 701 -10.44 -61.85 34.44
C VAL A 701 -11.30 -63.03 34.83
N GLU A 702 -12.11 -63.52 33.89
CA GLU A 702 -12.95 -64.70 34.08
C GLU A 702 -12.31 -65.92 33.39
N ARG A 703 -11.98 -66.95 34.19
CA ARG A 703 -11.43 -68.20 33.66
C ARG A 703 -12.53 -69.17 33.30
N LEU A 704 -12.58 -69.50 32.03
CA LEU A 704 -13.57 -70.36 31.40
C LEU A 704 -12.94 -71.70 31.03
N VAL A 705 -13.43 -72.78 31.65
CA VAL A 705 -12.97 -74.15 31.38
C VAL A 705 -14.13 -75.04 30.97
N ARG A 706 -14.05 -75.69 29.81
CA ARG A 706 -15.04 -76.67 29.34
C ARG A 706 -14.39 -77.80 28.57
N ASN A 707 -14.85 -79.02 28.84
CA ASN A 707 -14.49 -80.19 28.05
C ASN A 707 -15.48 -80.35 26.90
N VAL A 708 -14.96 -80.56 25.69
CA VAL A 708 -15.72 -80.88 24.48
C VAL A 708 -15.39 -82.32 24.10
N SER A 709 -16.42 -83.15 23.94
CA SER A 709 -16.25 -84.59 23.72
C SER A 709 -15.76 -84.87 22.29
N LEU A 710 -14.83 -85.80 22.15
CA LEU A 710 -14.37 -86.34 20.87
C LEU A 710 -15.03 -87.68 20.61
N VAL A 711 -15.91 -87.72 19.61
CA VAL A 711 -16.71 -88.90 19.26
C VAL A 711 -16.22 -89.52 17.96
N ASP A 712 -16.27 -90.85 17.86
CA ASP A 712 -16.10 -91.56 16.60
C ASP A 712 -17.48 -91.79 16.00
N TRP A 713 -18.01 -90.82 15.25
CA TRP A 713 -19.26 -91.10 14.55
C TRP A 713 -18.97 -92.16 13.48
N PRO A 714 -19.79 -93.22 13.40
CA PRO A 714 -19.72 -94.13 12.28
C PRO A 714 -20.18 -93.33 11.06
N LEU A 715 -19.23 -92.67 10.39
CA LEU A 715 -19.39 -92.18 9.04
C LEU A 715 -19.79 -93.40 8.21
N GLY A 716 -21.10 -93.61 8.04
CA GLY A 716 -21.62 -94.57 7.09
C GLY A 716 -20.96 -94.29 5.75
N ALA A 717 -20.54 -95.35 5.05
CA ALA A 717 -19.78 -95.27 3.80
C ALA A 717 -20.31 -94.11 2.93
N ALA A 718 -19.51 -93.05 2.84
CA ALA A 718 -19.89 -91.77 2.27
C ALA A 718 -19.90 -91.79 0.72
N ASP A 719 -19.89 -92.96 0.08
CA ASP A 719 -19.70 -93.06 -1.36
C ASP A 719 -21.00 -92.91 -2.16
N GLU A 720 -22.11 -93.54 -1.76
CA GLU A 720 -23.36 -93.48 -2.52
C GLU A 720 -24.20 -92.22 -2.23
N SER A 721 -24.39 -91.84 -0.95
CA SER A 721 -25.23 -90.70 -0.57
C SER A 721 -24.62 -89.34 -0.96
N MET A 722 -23.29 -89.21 -0.87
CA MET A 722 -22.58 -87.99 -1.26
C MET A 722 -22.51 -87.87 -2.79
N GLY A 723 -22.32 -88.99 -3.49
CA GLY A 723 -22.38 -89.05 -4.95
C GLY A 723 -23.73 -88.60 -5.50
N GLU A 724 -24.84 -89.01 -4.87
CA GLU A 724 -26.19 -88.56 -5.25
C GLU A 724 -26.39 -87.04 -5.03
N LYS A 725 -25.92 -86.49 -3.90
CA LYS A 725 -26.00 -85.05 -3.62
C LYS A 725 -25.11 -84.23 -4.56
N ILE A 726 -23.88 -84.66 -4.82
CA ILE A 726 -22.96 -84.01 -5.77
C ILE A 726 -23.59 -83.99 -7.18
N ASN A 727 -24.19 -85.09 -7.60
CA ASN A 727 -24.85 -85.17 -8.91
C ASN A 727 -26.13 -84.31 -8.98
N ALA A 728 -26.89 -84.23 -7.88
CA ALA A 728 -28.05 -83.35 -7.79
C ALA A 728 -27.65 -81.87 -7.92
N VAL A 729 -26.64 -81.41 -7.17
CA VAL A 729 -26.15 -80.02 -7.24
C VAL A 729 -25.53 -79.70 -8.61
N LYS A 730 -24.78 -80.64 -9.21
CA LYS A 730 -24.27 -80.47 -10.60
C LYS A 730 -25.40 -80.30 -11.61
N LYS A 731 -26.51 -81.03 -11.46
CA LYS A 731 -27.68 -80.91 -12.33
C LYS A 731 -28.38 -79.56 -12.15
N GLU A 732 -28.53 -79.10 -10.92
CA GLU A 732 -29.10 -77.78 -10.62
C GLU A 732 -28.24 -76.66 -11.21
N LEU A 733 -26.91 -76.74 -11.08
CA LEU A 733 -25.97 -75.80 -11.72
C LEU A 733 -26.12 -75.78 -13.25
N GLN A 734 -26.26 -76.93 -13.90
CA GLN A 734 -26.48 -77.00 -15.36
C GLN A 734 -27.81 -76.36 -15.79
N ASP A 735 -28.87 -76.55 -15.02
CA ASP A 735 -30.17 -75.96 -15.32
C ASP A 735 -30.17 -74.44 -15.07
N LEU A 736 -29.45 -73.99 -14.03
CA LEU A 736 -29.23 -72.58 -13.72
C LEU A 736 -28.40 -71.88 -14.81
N ASP A 737 -27.37 -72.55 -15.35
CA ASP A 737 -26.59 -72.05 -16.49
C ASP A 737 -27.46 -71.86 -17.75
N LYS A 738 -28.36 -72.81 -18.05
CA LYS A 738 -29.32 -72.66 -19.16
C LYS A 738 -30.28 -71.50 -18.92
N GLU A 739 -30.71 -71.27 -17.67
CA GLU A 739 -31.56 -70.13 -17.33
C GLU A 739 -30.81 -68.80 -17.50
N ILE A 740 -29.56 -68.72 -17.03
CA ILE A 740 -28.68 -67.57 -17.22
C ILE A 740 -28.50 -67.30 -18.71
N GLU A 741 -28.17 -68.30 -19.53
CA GLU A 741 -27.98 -68.11 -20.98
C GLU A 741 -29.26 -67.59 -21.66
N LYS A 742 -30.43 -68.12 -21.28
CA LYS A 742 -31.73 -67.66 -21.78
C LYS A 742 -32.04 -66.22 -21.37
N LYS A 743 -31.68 -65.81 -20.15
CA LYS A 743 -31.88 -64.44 -19.65
C LYS A 743 -30.86 -63.47 -20.24
N GLN A 744 -29.62 -63.90 -20.43
CA GLN A 744 -28.57 -63.15 -21.12
C GLN A 744 -28.99 -62.82 -22.55
N LYS A 745 -29.49 -63.78 -23.33
CA LYS A 745 -30.02 -63.52 -24.68
C LYS A 745 -31.14 -62.47 -24.71
N LYS A 746 -31.99 -62.43 -23.67
CA LYS A 746 -33.02 -61.38 -23.53
C LYS A 746 -32.40 -60.03 -23.16
N TYR A 747 -31.42 -60.02 -22.27
CA TYR A 747 -30.67 -58.82 -21.92
C TYR A 747 -29.97 -58.22 -23.14
N ASP A 748 -29.23 -59.02 -23.91
CA ASP A 748 -28.53 -58.59 -25.12
C ASP A 748 -29.50 -58.03 -26.18
N PHE A 749 -30.72 -58.57 -26.25
CA PHE A 749 -31.78 -58.02 -27.11
C PHE A 749 -32.29 -56.65 -26.61
N LEU A 750 -32.52 -56.50 -25.30
CA LEU A 750 -32.95 -55.24 -24.69
C LEU A 750 -31.87 -54.16 -24.79
N GLU A 751 -30.61 -54.51 -24.60
CA GLU A 751 -29.45 -53.62 -24.78
C GLU A 751 -29.36 -53.11 -26.23
N LYS A 752 -29.54 -54.01 -27.21
CA LYS A 752 -29.60 -53.61 -28.63
C LYS A 752 -30.78 -52.68 -28.92
N MET A 753 -31.94 -52.90 -28.30
CA MET A 753 -33.11 -52.03 -28.43
C MET A 753 -32.88 -50.66 -27.80
N GLU A 754 -32.21 -50.60 -26.64
CA GLU A 754 -31.84 -49.35 -25.97
C GLU A 754 -30.80 -48.56 -26.79
N SER A 755 -29.76 -49.24 -27.27
CA SER A 755 -28.75 -48.67 -28.16
C SER A 755 -29.37 -48.10 -29.44
N PHE A 756 -30.32 -48.83 -30.04
CA PHE A 756 -31.09 -48.36 -31.18
C PHE A 756 -31.95 -47.14 -30.83
N ALA A 757 -32.63 -47.13 -29.68
CA ALA A 757 -33.39 -45.96 -29.22
C ALA A 757 -32.49 -44.73 -29.02
N ARG A 758 -31.31 -44.89 -28.40
CA ARG A 758 -30.30 -43.83 -28.23
C ARG A 758 -29.79 -43.31 -29.57
N PHE A 759 -29.55 -44.18 -30.54
CA PHE A 759 -29.17 -43.78 -31.90
C PHE A 759 -30.24 -42.87 -32.52
N PHE A 760 -31.53 -43.20 -32.41
CA PHE A 760 -32.61 -42.36 -32.93
C PHE A 760 -32.75 -41.04 -32.17
N ILE A 761 -32.61 -41.05 -30.84
CA ILE A 761 -32.60 -39.81 -30.05
C ILE A 761 -31.45 -38.91 -30.52
N ASN A 762 -30.24 -39.44 -30.62
CA ASN A 762 -29.07 -38.68 -31.08
C ASN A 762 -29.19 -38.20 -32.54
N LEU A 763 -29.86 -38.96 -33.41
CA LEU A 763 -30.15 -38.55 -34.78
C LEU A 763 -31.17 -37.40 -34.84
N LEU A 764 -32.13 -37.36 -33.92
CA LEU A 764 -33.24 -36.41 -33.92
C LEU A 764 -32.97 -35.15 -33.09
N THR A 765 -32.11 -35.20 -32.08
CA THR A 765 -31.71 -34.04 -31.26
C THR A 765 -31.22 -32.85 -32.11
N PRO A 766 -30.37 -33.02 -33.14
CA PRO A 766 -29.96 -31.92 -34.02
C PRO A 766 -31.13 -31.27 -34.77
N PHE A 767 -32.16 -32.04 -35.13
CA PHE A 767 -33.37 -31.50 -35.78
C PHE A 767 -34.23 -30.67 -34.80
N TYR A 768 -34.31 -31.08 -33.53
CA TYR A 768 -34.98 -30.30 -32.49
C TYR A 768 -34.25 -29.00 -32.16
N VAL A 769 -32.91 -29.07 -32.02
CA VAL A 769 -32.07 -27.88 -31.81
C VAL A 769 -32.13 -26.98 -33.04
N GLY A 770 -32.06 -27.54 -34.26
CA GLY A 770 -32.20 -26.80 -35.51
C GLY A 770 -33.56 -26.10 -35.62
N LYS A 771 -34.65 -26.73 -35.20
CA LYS A 771 -35.99 -26.10 -35.12
C LYS A 771 -36.00 -24.92 -34.14
N ALA A 772 -35.41 -25.06 -32.96
CA ALA A 772 -35.35 -23.99 -31.96
C ALA A 772 -34.51 -22.80 -32.44
N VAL A 773 -33.35 -23.06 -33.07
CA VAL A 773 -32.48 -22.03 -33.64
C VAL A 773 -33.16 -21.33 -34.81
N LEU A 774 -33.79 -22.08 -35.74
CA LEU A 774 -34.56 -21.50 -36.82
C LEU A 774 -35.72 -20.65 -36.29
N TRP A 775 -36.42 -21.10 -35.25
CA TRP A 775 -37.51 -20.34 -34.64
C TRP A 775 -37.02 -19.05 -33.95
N GLY A 776 -35.86 -19.09 -33.30
CA GLY A 776 -35.21 -17.91 -32.71
C GLY A 776 -34.78 -16.88 -33.77
N LEU A 777 -34.15 -17.33 -34.86
CA LEU A 777 -33.81 -16.48 -36.01
C LEU A 777 -35.07 -15.91 -36.67
N PHE A 778 -36.15 -16.71 -36.71
CA PHE A 778 -37.43 -16.29 -37.27
C PHE A 778 -38.15 -15.25 -36.42
N LEU A 779 -38.12 -15.38 -35.09
CA LEU A 779 -38.64 -14.36 -34.18
C LEU A 779 -37.90 -13.04 -34.33
N GLY A 780 -36.57 -13.08 -34.48
CA GLY A 780 -35.76 -11.91 -34.78
C GLY A 780 -36.15 -11.26 -36.13
N ALA A 781 -36.26 -12.05 -37.19
CA ALA A 781 -36.68 -11.56 -38.51
C ALA A 781 -38.14 -11.06 -38.54
N TRP A 782 -39.04 -11.70 -37.80
CA TRP A 782 -40.44 -11.30 -37.68
C TRP A 782 -40.59 -9.98 -36.92
N LEU A 783 -39.82 -9.77 -35.84
CA LEU A 783 -39.75 -8.50 -35.11
C LEU A 783 -39.20 -7.36 -35.98
N VAL A 784 -38.22 -7.62 -36.84
CA VAL A 784 -37.72 -6.61 -37.78
C VAL A 784 -38.73 -6.34 -38.90
N CYS A 785 -39.38 -7.38 -39.45
CA CYS A 785 -40.32 -7.22 -40.56
C CYS A 785 -41.69 -6.64 -40.16
N THR A 786 -42.12 -6.72 -38.90
CA THR A 786 -43.30 -5.99 -38.41
C THR A 786 -43.08 -4.49 -38.38
N VAL A 787 -41.84 -4.03 -38.21
CA VAL A 787 -41.46 -2.61 -38.29
C VAL A 787 -41.41 -2.11 -39.75
N PHE A 788 -41.02 -2.96 -40.71
CA PHE A 788 -40.84 -2.58 -42.12
C PHE A 788 -41.90 -3.10 -43.10
N GLY A 789 -43.03 -3.65 -42.61
CA GLY A 789 -44.20 -3.99 -43.46
C GLY A 789 -44.02 -5.16 -44.43
N CYS A 790 -43.10 -6.08 -44.17
CA CYS A 790 -42.72 -7.18 -45.08
C CYS A 790 -43.31 -8.55 -44.72
N THR A 791 -44.42 -8.60 -43.98
CA THR A 791 -44.98 -9.83 -43.41
C THR A 791 -45.41 -10.89 -44.44
N GLY A 792 -45.76 -10.49 -45.66
CA GLY A 792 -46.26 -11.40 -46.70
C GLY A 792 -45.22 -12.36 -47.32
N PHE A 793 -43.92 -12.05 -47.23
CA PHE A 793 -42.85 -12.92 -47.76
C PHE A 793 -42.52 -14.05 -46.78
N ILE A 794 -42.52 -13.73 -45.49
CA ILE A 794 -42.21 -14.64 -44.38
C ILE A 794 -43.23 -15.79 -44.32
N ASP A 795 -44.52 -15.50 -44.48
CA ASP A 795 -45.57 -16.52 -44.46
C ASP A 795 -45.46 -17.54 -45.61
N LYS A 796 -44.93 -17.13 -46.78
CA LYS A 796 -44.76 -18.03 -47.93
C LYS A 796 -43.60 -19.00 -47.76
N VAL A 797 -42.54 -18.60 -47.06
CA VAL A 797 -41.37 -19.47 -46.81
C VAL A 797 -41.61 -20.38 -45.60
N TRP A 798 -42.34 -19.90 -44.58
CA TRP A 798 -42.53 -20.65 -43.34
C TRP A 798 -43.53 -21.79 -43.44
N LYS A 799 -44.64 -21.60 -44.17
CA LYS A 799 -45.68 -22.63 -44.35
C LYS A 799 -45.14 -24.00 -44.79
N PRO A 800 -44.26 -24.11 -45.81
CA PRO A 800 -43.69 -25.40 -46.19
C PRO A 800 -42.74 -25.98 -45.15
N VAL A 801 -41.95 -25.17 -44.43
CA VAL A 801 -41.06 -25.65 -43.36
C VAL A 801 -41.86 -26.19 -42.18
N CYS A 802 -42.95 -25.52 -41.79
CA CYS A 802 -43.88 -26.01 -40.78
C CYS A 802 -44.49 -27.34 -41.18
N ASN A 803 -45.01 -27.47 -42.40
CA ASN A 803 -45.59 -28.73 -42.89
C ASN A 803 -44.58 -29.89 -42.88
N TYR A 804 -43.33 -29.65 -43.30
CA TYR A 804 -42.28 -30.68 -43.24
C TYR A 804 -41.91 -31.04 -41.79
N SER A 805 -41.79 -30.04 -40.92
CA SER A 805 -41.49 -30.27 -39.51
C SER A 805 -42.62 -31.01 -38.77
N ASP A 806 -43.87 -30.78 -39.16
CA ASP A 806 -45.04 -31.46 -38.60
C ASP A 806 -45.13 -32.92 -39.06
N ILE A 807 -44.71 -33.23 -40.29
CA ILE A 807 -44.59 -34.61 -40.77
C ILE A 807 -43.52 -35.34 -39.97
N ILE A 808 -42.35 -34.74 -39.79
CA ILE A 808 -41.26 -35.32 -38.98
C ILE A 808 -41.72 -35.47 -37.52
N TYR A 809 -42.36 -34.46 -36.94
CA TYR A 809 -42.89 -34.51 -35.58
C TYR A 809 -43.96 -35.60 -35.41
N LYS A 810 -44.85 -35.79 -36.38
CA LYS A 810 -45.82 -36.90 -36.38
C LYS A 810 -45.16 -38.27 -36.51
N ILE A 811 -44.09 -38.38 -37.30
CA ILE A 811 -43.30 -39.61 -37.40
C ILE A 811 -42.60 -39.89 -36.06
N VAL A 812 -41.92 -38.89 -35.47
CA VAL A 812 -41.19 -39.04 -34.21
C VAL A 812 -42.11 -39.33 -33.04
N ASN A 813 -43.23 -38.61 -32.90
CA ASN A 813 -44.23 -38.92 -31.88
C ASN A 813 -44.96 -40.24 -32.17
N GLY A 814 -45.10 -40.66 -33.42
CA GLY A 814 -45.67 -41.97 -33.76
C GLY A 814 -44.72 -43.13 -33.44
N PHE A 815 -43.40 -42.91 -33.56
CA PHE A 815 -42.40 -43.98 -33.49
C PHE A 815 -41.65 -44.07 -32.15
N ILE A 816 -41.48 -42.96 -31.43
CA ILE A 816 -40.62 -42.89 -30.22
C ILE A 816 -41.46 -42.58 -28.98
N TRP A 817 -42.45 -41.68 -29.07
CA TRP A 817 -43.26 -41.27 -27.93
C TRP A 817 -44.71 -40.96 -28.34
N THR A 818 -45.54 -42.00 -28.52
CA THR A 818 -46.98 -41.77 -28.72
C THR A 818 -47.57 -41.21 -27.43
N PRO A 819 -48.07 -39.96 -27.41
CA PRO A 819 -48.80 -39.44 -26.27
C PRO A 819 -50.14 -40.20 -26.20
N GLY A 820 -50.40 -40.85 -25.07
CA GLY A 820 -51.57 -41.72 -24.88
C GLY A 820 -51.34 -43.18 -25.27
N MET A 821 -51.91 -44.09 -24.48
CA MET A 821 -51.85 -45.55 -24.69
C MET A 821 -52.71 -45.99 -25.89
N ASN A 822 -52.31 -45.65 -27.13
CA ASN A 822 -52.76 -46.42 -28.28
C ASN A 822 -51.82 -47.63 -28.43
N ILE A 823 -52.34 -48.82 -28.11
CA ILE A 823 -51.60 -50.05 -27.74
C ILE A 823 -50.88 -50.72 -28.95
N ILE A 824 -50.78 -50.06 -30.10
CA ILE A 824 -50.35 -50.69 -31.38
C ILE A 824 -49.22 -49.92 -32.09
N GLY A 825 -48.32 -49.29 -31.33
CA GLY A 825 -47.17 -48.55 -31.88
C GLY A 825 -45.82 -49.17 -31.50
N VAL A 826 -44.86 -49.17 -32.44
CA VAL A 826 -43.48 -49.67 -32.24
C VAL A 826 -42.77 -48.92 -31.09
N GLY A 827 -43.08 -47.64 -30.86
CA GLY A 827 -42.50 -46.85 -29.77
C GLY A 827 -42.84 -47.37 -28.36
N TRP A 828 -43.98 -48.05 -28.21
CA TRP A 828 -44.34 -48.68 -26.94
C TRP A 828 -43.35 -49.80 -26.58
N LEU A 829 -42.94 -50.62 -27.57
CA LEU A 829 -41.96 -51.68 -27.35
C LEU A 829 -40.60 -51.12 -26.93
N PHE A 830 -40.16 -50.00 -27.52
CA PHE A 830 -38.92 -49.33 -27.12
C PHE A 830 -39.01 -48.76 -25.70
N LYS A 831 -40.11 -48.10 -25.35
CA LYS A 831 -40.32 -47.54 -24.00
C LYS A 831 -40.25 -48.63 -22.93
N TRP A 832 -40.94 -49.76 -23.14
CA TRP A 832 -40.87 -50.89 -22.20
C TRP A 832 -39.51 -51.58 -22.19
N ALA A 833 -38.86 -51.73 -23.34
CA ALA A 833 -37.52 -52.31 -23.40
C ALA A 833 -36.52 -51.49 -22.56
N VAL A 834 -36.57 -50.16 -22.67
CA VAL A 834 -35.73 -49.24 -21.88
C VAL A 834 -36.10 -49.29 -20.39
N MET A 835 -37.39 -49.35 -20.04
CA MET A 835 -37.82 -49.48 -18.64
C MET A 835 -37.34 -50.77 -17.98
N PHE A 836 -37.42 -51.91 -18.69
CA PHE A 836 -36.94 -53.20 -18.17
C PHE A 836 -35.41 -53.27 -18.10
N TYR A 837 -34.72 -52.62 -19.04
CA TYR A 837 -33.26 -52.55 -19.07
C TYR A 837 -32.70 -51.68 -17.93
N ASN A 838 -33.25 -50.47 -17.75
CA ASN A 838 -32.83 -49.55 -16.69
C ASN A 838 -33.44 -49.85 -15.32
N CYS A 839 -34.21 -50.94 -15.20
CA CYS A 839 -34.91 -51.32 -13.98
C CYS A 839 -35.81 -50.23 -13.40
N ALA A 840 -36.32 -49.34 -14.26
CA ALA A 840 -37.09 -48.17 -13.85
C ALA A 840 -38.33 -48.54 -13.02
N LEU A 841 -38.92 -49.72 -13.27
CA LEU A 841 -40.08 -50.23 -12.51
C LEU A 841 -39.79 -50.55 -11.03
N CYS A 842 -38.52 -50.62 -10.60
CA CYS A 842 -38.20 -50.70 -9.18
C CYS A 842 -38.16 -49.32 -8.48
N ASP A 843 -38.18 -48.23 -9.25
CA ASP A 843 -38.25 -46.88 -8.73
C ASP A 843 -39.72 -46.47 -8.54
N TYR A 844 -40.08 -46.14 -7.30
CA TYR A 844 -41.44 -45.76 -6.93
C TYR A 844 -41.92 -44.49 -7.65
N GLU A 845 -41.01 -43.55 -7.93
CA GLU A 845 -41.35 -42.30 -8.62
C GLU A 845 -41.75 -42.54 -10.08
N SER A 846 -41.12 -43.50 -10.75
CA SER A 846 -41.45 -43.87 -12.13
C SER A 846 -42.85 -44.52 -12.20
N HIS A 847 -43.25 -45.26 -11.17
CA HIS A 847 -44.57 -45.86 -11.03
C HIS A 847 -45.67 -44.79 -10.89
N LEU A 848 -45.42 -43.74 -10.11
CA LEU A 848 -46.30 -42.58 -9.99
C LEU A 848 -46.43 -41.83 -11.32
N GLY A 849 -45.34 -41.65 -12.06
CA GLY A 849 -45.38 -41.05 -13.40
C GLY A 849 -46.26 -41.83 -14.38
N ILE A 850 -46.20 -43.16 -14.38
CA ILE A 850 -47.04 -44.03 -15.24
C ILE A 850 -48.51 -44.02 -14.79
N ILE A 851 -48.77 -43.96 -13.48
CA ILE A 851 -50.13 -43.91 -12.92
C ILE A 851 -50.78 -42.55 -13.19
N LEU A 852 -50.05 -41.44 -13.02
CA LEU A 852 -50.54 -40.07 -13.27
C LEU A 852 -50.81 -39.81 -14.75
N ASP A 853 -49.98 -40.34 -15.65
CA ASP A 853 -50.20 -40.31 -17.11
C ASP A 853 -51.49 -41.07 -17.51
N LYS A 854 -51.91 -42.07 -16.71
CA LYS A 854 -53.18 -42.80 -16.88
C LYS A 854 -54.42 -42.01 -16.46
N VAL A 855 -54.28 -41.03 -15.56
CA VAL A 855 -55.39 -40.19 -15.08
C VAL A 855 -55.52 -38.88 -15.87
N GLY A 856 -54.65 -38.65 -16.87
CA GLY A 856 -54.69 -37.46 -17.73
C GLY A 856 -54.25 -36.17 -17.02
N VAL A 857 -53.47 -36.29 -15.93
CA VAL A 857 -52.94 -35.13 -15.19
C VAL A 857 -51.53 -34.85 -15.72
N GLU A 858 -51.34 -33.69 -16.37
CA GLU A 858 -50.01 -33.27 -16.82
C GLU A 858 -49.05 -33.13 -15.62
N PRO A 859 -47.83 -33.71 -15.65
CA PRO A 859 -46.92 -33.74 -14.49
C PRO A 859 -46.31 -32.37 -14.09
N LYS A 860 -46.63 -31.28 -14.80
CA LYS A 860 -45.92 -30.00 -14.67
C LYS A 860 -46.33 -29.12 -13.48
N THR A 861 -47.28 -29.54 -12.65
CA THR A 861 -47.76 -28.71 -11.52
C THR A 861 -47.53 -29.33 -10.12
N ALA A 862 -46.88 -30.49 -10.01
CA ALA A 862 -46.71 -31.16 -8.73
C ALA A 862 -45.43 -30.78 -7.93
N TYR A 863 -44.47 -30.02 -8.48
CA TYR A 863 -43.20 -29.76 -7.79
C TYR A 863 -42.81 -28.28 -7.61
N THR A 864 -43.77 -27.35 -7.77
CA THR A 864 -43.50 -25.92 -7.58
C THR A 864 -44.71 -25.16 -7.03
N ILE A 865 -45.26 -25.58 -5.88
CA ILE A 865 -46.11 -24.71 -5.05
C ILE A 865 -45.74 -24.91 -3.58
N GLY A 866 -44.61 -24.33 -3.20
CA GLY A 866 -44.16 -24.14 -1.83
C GLY A 866 -43.64 -22.72 -1.66
N GLY A 867 -44.46 -21.72 -1.99
CA GLY A 867 -44.08 -20.32 -1.81
C GLY A 867 -44.94 -19.35 -2.63
N ALA A 868 -45.76 -18.57 -1.92
CA ALA A 868 -46.41 -17.34 -2.36
C ALA A 868 -47.44 -17.44 -3.51
N VAL A 869 -48.73 -17.42 -3.14
CA VAL A 869 -49.70 -16.34 -3.41
C VAL A 869 -51.08 -16.88 -3.04
N GLY A 870 -51.71 -16.25 -2.04
CA GLY A 870 -53.10 -16.51 -1.68
C GLY A 870 -54.04 -15.92 -2.74
N GLY A 871 -55.06 -16.69 -3.11
CA GLY A 871 -56.10 -16.23 -4.03
C GLY A 871 -57.04 -17.36 -4.42
N ALA A 872 -58.26 -17.29 -3.90
CA ALA A 872 -59.35 -18.25 -4.04
C ALA A 872 -59.62 -18.75 -5.48
N VAL A 873 -59.76 -20.07 -5.64
CA VAL A 873 -60.81 -20.68 -6.47
C VAL A 873 -61.24 -22.01 -5.83
N SER A 874 -62.53 -22.07 -5.48
CA SER A 874 -63.28 -23.24 -5.01
C SER A 874 -63.53 -24.24 -6.13
N GLY A 875 -63.46 -25.54 -5.84
CA GLY A 875 -63.94 -26.58 -6.76
C GLY A 875 -63.79 -27.99 -6.19
N GLU A 876 -64.88 -28.49 -5.64
CA GLU A 876 -65.07 -29.82 -5.06
C GLU A 876 -64.81 -30.95 -6.07
N TYR A 877 -64.13 -32.02 -5.66
CA TYR A 877 -64.56 -33.39 -5.96
C TYR A 877 -64.23 -34.31 -4.79
N PHE A 878 -65.31 -34.71 -4.13
CA PHE A 878 -65.44 -35.65 -3.02
C PHE A 878 -65.33 -37.09 -3.55
N PHE A 879 -64.52 -37.94 -2.93
CA PHE A 879 -64.83 -39.37 -2.79
C PHE A 879 -64.53 -39.79 -1.36
N GLY A 880 -65.55 -40.36 -0.72
CA GLY A 880 -65.67 -40.49 0.73
C GLY A 880 -64.89 -41.63 1.39
N THR A 881 -64.35 -41.29 2.56
CA THR A 881 -64.59 -41.91 3.89
C THR A 881 -64.50 -43.43 4.08
N LEU A 882 -63.59 -43.81 5.00
CA LEU A 882 -63.76 -44.66 6.20
C LEU A 882 -62.41 -44.58 6.95
N GLY A 883 -62.20 -44.15 8.19
CA GLY A 883 -63.01 -43.80 9.36
C GLY A 883 -62.16 -44.20 10.59
N GLY A 884 -61.82 -43.28 11.51
CA GLY A 884 -61.18 -43.67 12.78
C GLY A 884 -60.24 -42.67 13.47
N VAL A 885 -60.82 -41.59 14.03
CA VAL A 885 -60.54 -40.95 15.33
C VAL A 885 -59.09 -40.85 15.86
N GLY A 886 -58.62 -39.60 16.01
CA GLY A 886 -58.01 -39.10 17.25
C GLY A 886 -56.48 -38.94 17.28
N GLY A 887 -55.97 -37.74 17.03
CA GLY A 887 -54.55 -37.44 17.25
C GLY A 887 -54.26 -35.95 17.22
N ALA A 888 -53.80 -35.42 18.36
CA ALA A 888 -53.41 -34.05 18.60
C ALA A 888 -52.27 -33.57 17.69
N ALA A 889 -52.22 -32.25 17.49
CA ALA A 889 -51.13 -31.55 16.86
C ALA A 889 -49.80 -31.79 17.60
N LEU A 890 -48.89 -32.53 16.97
CA LEU A 890 -47.46 -32.51 17.25
C LEU A 890 -46.73 -32.50 15.91
N GLY A 891 -45.91 -31.46 15.70
CA GLY A 891 -45.03 -31.36 14.54
C GLY A 891 -43.93 -32.41 14.63
N GLY A 892 -44.08 -33.49 13.88
CA GLY A 892 -43.02 -34.44 13.57
C GLY A 892 -42.75 -34.41 12.08
N SER A 893 -41.50 -34.16 11.67
CA SER A 893 -41.05 -34.40 10.31
C SER A 893 -41.27 -35.88 10.01
N SER A 894 -42.24 -36.20 9.15
CA SER A 894 -42.36 -37.53 8.58
C SER A 894 -41.14 -37.75 7.68
N GLY A 895 -40.11 -38.41 8.23
CA GLY A 895 -39.07 -39.04 7.44
C GLY A 895 -39.74 -40.11 6.58
N TYR A 896 -40.16 -39.74 5.38
CA TYR A 896 -40.41 -40.73 4.33
C TYR A 896 -39.06 -41.37 4.04
N VAL A 897 -38.84 -42.55 4.62
CA VAL A 897 -37.77 -43.44 4.21
C VAL A 897 -38.04 -43.72 2.73
N GLU A 898 -37.27 -43.09 1.83
CA GLU A 898 -37.17 -43.50 0.44
C GLU A 898 -36.62 -44.92 0.42
N ALA A 899 -37.51 -45.91 0.58
CA ALA A 899 -37.19 -47.30 0.38
C ALA A 899 -37.04 -47.54 -1.12
N ARG A 900 -35.92 -47.09 -1.70
CA ARG A 900 -35.51 -47.51 -3.04
C ARG A 900 -35.20 -49.00 -2.97
N TYR A 901 -36.07 -49.80 -3.55
CA TYR A 901 -35.84 -51.23 -3.68
C TYR A 901 -34.69 -51.45 -4.66
N ASP A 902 -33.51 -51.81 -4.14
CA ASP A 902 -32.36 -52.15 -4.97
C ASP A 902 -32.52 -53.58 -5.53
N PRO A 903 -32.82 -53.75 -6.83
CA PRO A 903 -33.01 -55.07 -7.42
C PRO A 903 -31.73 -55.91 -7.44
N SER A 904 -30.55 -55.31 -7.29
CA SER A 904 -29.30 -56.07 -7.23
C SER A 904 -29.15 -56.86 -5.92
N LYS A 905 -29.80 -56.41 -4.84
CA LYS A 905 -29.72 -57.02 -3.50
C LYS A 905 -30.69 -58.18 -3.29
N SER A 906 -31.73 -58.32 -4.13
CA SER A 906 -32.73 -59.40 -3.98
C SER A 906 -33.24 -59.89 -5.33
N LEU A 907 -32.98 -61.17 -5.64
CA LEU A 907 -33.48 -61.83 -6.85
C LEU A 907 -35.01 -61.82 -6.92
N LYS A 908 -35.70 -61.87 -5.77
CA LYS A 908 -37.17 -61.80 -5.70
C LYS A 908 -37.67 -60.41 -6.09
N VAL A 909 -37.03 -59.35 -5.59
CA VAL A 909 -37.34 -57.96 -5.95
C VAL A 909 -37.08 -57.73 -7.44
N ALA A 910 -35.94 -58.17 -7.96
CA ALA A 910 -35.61 -58.04 -9.38
C ALA A 910 -36.63 -58.76 -10.29
N LYS A 911 -37.08 -59.97 -9.89
CA LYS A 911 -38.14 -60.70 -10.61
C LYS A 911 -39.47 -59.94 -10.57
N THR A 912 -39.85 -59.38 -9.42
CA THR A 912 -41.11 -58.63 -9.25
C THR A 912 -41.13 -57.34 -10.07
N CYS A 913 -40.06 -56.57 -10.09
CA CYS A 913 -39.99 -55.35 -10.92
C CYS A 913 -39.67 -55.64 -12.40
N MET A 914 -39.48 -56.91 -12.80
CA MET A 914 -39.00 -57.29 -14.13
C MET A 914 -37.66 -56.63 -14.54
N CYS A 915 -36.79 -56.35 -13.57
CA CYS A 915 -35.45 -55.81 -13.78
C CYS A 915 -34.52 -56.90 -14.31
N VAL A 916 -34.37 -56.98 -15.64
CA VAL A 916 -33.58 -58.04 -16.29
C VAL A 916 -32.12 -58.09 -15.84
N PRO A 917 -31.38 -56.96 -15.73
CA PRO A 917 -30.01 -56.97 -15.20
C PRO A 917 -29.94 -57.49 -13.76
N GLY A 918 -30.85 -57.07 -12.88
CA GLY A 918 -30.90 -57.52 -11.49
C GLY A 918 -31.22 -59.02 -11.36
N VAL A 919 -32.11 -59.54 -12.21
CA VAL A 919 -32.40 -60.99 -12.25
C VAL A 919 -31.16 -61.77 -12.68
N LEU A 920 -30.46 -61.29 -13.70
CA LEU A 920 -29.24 -61.93 -14.21
C LEU A 920 -28.12 -61.92 -13.16
N TYR A 921 -27.93 -60.80 -12.45
CA TYR A 921 -26.99 -60.69 -11.35
C TYR A 921 -27.33 -61.66 -10.21
N GLY A 922 -28.60 -61.70 -9.78
CA GLY A 922 -29.04 -62.62 -8.72
C GLY A 922 -28.88 -64.09 -9.08
N LEU A 923 -29.14 -64.47 -10.35
CA LEU A 923 -28.88 -65.84 -10.82
C LEU A 923 -27.38 -66.17 -10.86
N LYS A 924 -26.52 -65.25 -11.32
CA LYS A 924 -25.05 -65.45 -11.27
C LYS A 924 -24.54 -65.61 -9.83
N LYS A 925 -25.09 -64.87 -8.88
CA LYS A 925 -24.76 -64.99 -7.46
C LYS A 925 -25.25 -66.33 -6.88
N GLN A 926 -26.46 -66.77 -7.25
CA GLN A 926 -26.96 -68.10 -6.88
C GLN A 926 -26.02 -69.21 -7.41
N ARG A 927 -25.57 -69.11 -8.67
CA ARG A 927 -24.57 -70.03 -9.23
C ARG A 927 -23.28 -70.07 -8.40
N GLN A 928 -22.78 -68.91 -7.96
CA GLN A 928 -21.57 -68.86 -7.14
C GLN A 928 -21.78 -69.56 -5.79
N ILE A 929 -22.94 -69.37 -5.16
CA ILE A 929 -23.30 -70.06 -3.91
C ILE A 929 -23.39 -71.57 -4.15
N ASP A 930 -24.06 -72.02 -5.21
CA ASP A 930 -24.20 -73.44 -5.53
C ASP A 930 -22.85 -74.08 -5.91
N CYS A 931 -21.94 -73.34 -6.56
CA CYS A 931 -20.56 -73.77 -6.81
C CYS A 931 -19.75 -73.88 -5.51
N LEU A 932 -19.93 -72.95 -4.57
CA LEU A 932 -19.27 -73.01 -3.26
C LEU A 932 -19.79 -74.19 -2.44
N TYR A 933 -21.11 -74.43 -2.50
CA TYR A 933 -21.76 -75.58 -1.89
C TYR A 933 -21.25 -76.90 -2.51
N LEU A 934 -21.13 -76.97 -3.84
CA LEU A 934 -20.54 -78.12 -4.53
C LEU A 934 -19.06 -78.36 -4.19
N LYS A 935 -18.30 -77.30 -3.86
CA LYS A 935 -16.91 -77.42 -3.41
C LYS A 935 -16.80 -77.88 -1.95
N CYS A 936 -17.82 -77.58 -1.14
CA CYS A 936 -17.93 -77.95 0.26
C CYS A 936 -18.37 -79.42 0.43
N LEU A 937 -19.29 -79.88 -0.42
CA LEU A 937 -19.65 -81.29 -0.59
C LEU A 937 -18.53 -82.09 -1.26
#